data_AF-A0AAQ5Z3Y0-F1
#
_entry.id   AF-A0AAQ5Z3Y0-F1
#
_cell.length_a   1.000
_cell.length_b   1.000
_cell.length_c   1.000
_cell.angle_alpha   90.00
_cell.angle_beta   90.00
_cell.angle_gamma   90.00
#
_symmetry.space_group_name_H-M   'P 1'
#
loop_
_entity.id
_entity.type
_entity.pdbx_description
1 polymer ?
#
loop_
_entity_poly.entity_id
_entity_poly.type
_entity_poly.pdbx_seq_one_letter_code
_entity_poly.pdbx_strand_id
1 'polypeptide(L)'
;SYFCIEILVKFMKVAFICFFLKLTQSVGFVYFVSGVEPHLCLLSISVSPTEQLVHFQFTSPPHCPLKELIFIRCLFLLSFSRPPLILVSLDGFRAEYLKDHRSHLSIINKLRNIGTTAPYIRPVYPTKTFPNHYSIVTGLYPESHGIVDNKMYDVTRDAFFSLKTDEKFNPKWYQGEPIWVTAMRQKLKTATFFWPGSDVAINGTFPNFYMKYDQNIPFENRLSALFEWLSLPQGERYPDFYTLYLDEPDTSGHHHGPGSSQVIQALENVDRIMGMLMDGLTVKDLHHCVNIIIVSDHGMEEASCERAEFVSNYQDHSSEFTVIQGPACRNPDQPMRPYLKENLPKRMHFANNVRIERGHLYMKSGWQAALNRKEIKYCSGGFHGSDNVFTNMQAIFIGFGPGFKENTVVPPFENIEIYNLMCDLLDIRPAPNNGTHGSLNHLLKTPIHMPVNPAQLSHESLCEATDPIPTDNLQCTCKSQTTAMVCANQILLAFWMAISASLRRLHHPFGTPRVVQSDATFCLLHHSDYLNGYSKDRLMPLWVSYTIPPLVSLPELEVCVRADIRVPPAASQLCLRYRDDPTLSYGLLHPPNLNASGPETDSLITSNMAPMFPAFKDVWTHFHDVLLPKYAQQLNGVNVMSGPIFDEDFDGNVDPLRKISGNEAPIPTHFFVILTSCENLTFNPVNCEGPLQAKSFILPHRPDHTESCANGSDLTWVADWLQFHTARVRDIELLTGLSFYHDRLSVEETLQLKTFLQTRLETI
;
A
#
# COMPACT_ATOMS: atom_id res chain seq x y z
N SER A 1 -12.50 16.90 32.43
CA SER A 1 -13.61 16.45 33.30
C SER A 1 -14.69 17.50 33.51
N TYR A 2 -14.38 18.79 33.71
CA TYR A 2 -15.39 19.86 33.83
C TYR A 2 -16.17 20.18 32.52
N PHE A 3 -15.52 20.04 31.35
CA PHE A 3 -16.15 20.31 30.04
C PHE A 3 -17.21 19.29 29.61
N CYS A 4 -17.05 18.01 29.99
CA CYS A 4 -18.04 16.96 29.70
C CYS A 4 -19.32 17.09 30.55
N ILE A 5 -19.20 17.61 31.78
CA ILE A 5 -20.34 17.78 32.69
C ILE A 5 -21.22 18.94 32.23
N GLU A 6 -20.66 20.04 31.71
CA GLU A 6 -21.45 21.14 31.15
C GLU A 6 -22.25 20.76 29.90
N ILE A 7 -21.68 19.92 29.02
CA ILE A 7 -22.38 19.41 27.83
C ILE A 7 -23.52 18.46 28.24
N LEU A 8 -23.28 17.56 29.21
CA LEU A 8 -24.30 16.64 29.72
C LEU A 8 -25.48 17.39 30.38
N VAL A 9 -25.18 18.44 31.15
CA VAL A 9 -26.20 19.28 31.82
C VAL A 9 -26.98 20.12 30.80
N LYS A 10 -26.35 20.60 29.74
CA LYS A 10 -27.03 21.29 28.62
C LYS A 10 -27.96 20.34 27.84
N PHE A 11 -27.52 19.11 27.58
CA PHE A 11 -28.34 18.07 26.93
C PHE A 11 -29.55 17.64 27.78
N MET A 12 -29.36 17.43 29.09
CA MET A 12 -30.45 17.07 29.98
C MET A 12 -31.51 18.17 30.10
N LYS A 13 -31.12 19.44 30.13
CA LYS A 13 -32.06 20.56 30.19
C LYS A 13 -32.91 20.69 28.92
N VAL A 14 -32.32 20.47 27.74
CA VAL A 14 -33.05 20.51 26.46
C VAL A 14 -34.02 19.33 26.35
N ALA A 15 -33.59 18.13 26.75
CA ALA A 15 -34.45 16.94 26.78
C ALA A 15 -35.66 17.11 27.72
N PHE A 16 -35.44 17.72 28.90
CA PHE A 16 -36.50 17.97 29.88
C PHE A 16 -37.51 19.01 29.38
N ILE A 17 -37.05 20.10 28.75
CA ILE A 17 -37.92 21.14 28.19
C ILE A 17 -38.78 20.59 27.04
N CYS A 18 -38.21 19.78 26.15
CA CYS A 18 -38.96 19.16 25.06
C CYS A 18 -39.99 18.13 25.57
N PHE A 19 -39.64 17.35 26.60
CA PHE A 19 -40.59 16.43 27.24
C PHE A 19 -41.77 17.18 27.89
N PHE A 20 -41.48 18.32 28.53
CA PHE A 20 -42.49 19.17 29.16
C PHE A 20 -43.40 19.84 28.12
N LEU A 21 -42.85 20.42 27.05
CA LEU A 21 -43.63 21.07 25.99
C LEU A 21 -44.52 20.09 25.20
N LYS A 22 -44.08 18.83 25.07
CA LYS A 22 -44.86 17.75 24.45
C LYS A 22 -46.04 17.30 25.32
N LEU A 23 -45.91 17.38 26.64
CA LEU A 23 -47.00 17.11 27.59
C LEU A 23 -48.02 18.26 27.67
N THR A 24 -47.58 19.51 27.48
CA THR A 24 -48.44 20.69 27.70
C THR A 24 -49.01 21.33 26.43
N GLN A 25 -48.68 20.82 25.23
CA GLN A 25 -49.08 21.41 23.93
C GLN A 25 -48.82 22.93 23.86
N SER A 26 -47.66 23.37 24.35
CA SER A 26 -47.32 24.79 24.49
C SER A 26 -46.16 25.18 23.56
N VAL A 27 -46.08 26.47 23.19
CA VAL A 27 -44.92 27.05 22.50
C VAL A 27 -43.86 27.40 23.53
N GLY A 28 -42.61 26.97 23.33
CA GLY A 28 -41.50 27.26 24.23
C GLY A 28 -40.29 27.84 23.50
N PHE A 29 -39.62 28.79 24.15
CA PHE A 29 -38.37 29.39 23.67
C PHE A 29 -37.19 28.81 24.47
N VAL A 30 -36.19 28.26 23.77
CA VAL A 30 -34.94 27.78 24.39
C VAL A 30 -33.80 28.72 24.02
N TYR A 31 -33.15 29.30 25.02
CA TYR A 31 -32.01 30.20 24.84
C TYR A 31 -30.70 29.44 25.05
N PHE A 32 -29.78 29.55 24.09
CA PHE A 32 -28.42 29.05 24.24
C PHE A 32 -27.47 30.23 24.50
N VAL A 33 -26.63 30.10 25.53
CA VAL A 33 -25.51 31.02 25.78
C VAL A 33 -24.23 30.22 25.59
N SER A 34 -23.44 30.58 24.59
CA SER A 34 -22.07 30.07 24.40
C SER A 34 -21.10 31.00 25.13
N GLY A 35 -20.11 30.42 25.82
CA GLY A 35 -19.10 31.19 26.53
C GLY A 35 -18.14 31.91 25.58
N VAL A 36 -17.74 33.10 26.01
CA VAL A 36 -16.77 34.07 25.46
C VAL A 36 -17.33 35.18 24.55
N GLU A 37 -18.48 35.03 23.88
CA GLU A 37 -19.23 36.16 23.30
C GLU A 37 -20.73 35.80 23.16
N PRO A 38 -21.69 36.64 23.60
CA PRO A 38 -23.10 36.26 23.66
C PRO A 38 -23.78 36.47 22.29
N HIS A 39 -23.86 35.43 21.47
CA HIS A 39 -24.78 35.39 20.34
C HIS A 39 -26.02 34.57 20.71
N LEU A 40 -27.19 35.24 20.76
CA LEU A 40 -28.49 34.58 20.93
C LEU A 40 -28.91 33.90 19.61
N CYS A 41 -28.94 32.57 19.56
CA CYS A 41 -29.68 31.86 18.51
C CYS A 41 -31.07 31.46 19.07
N LEU A 42 -32.14 31.94 18.41
CA LEU A 42 -33.54 31.69 18.79
C LEU A 42 -34.05 30.43 18.10
N LEU A 43 -34.43 29.42 18.90
CA LEU A 43 -35.15 28.23 18.45
C LEU A 43 -36.63 28.36 18.81
N SER A 44 -37.49 28.50 17.80
CA SER A 44 -38.94 28.42 17.93
C SER A 44 -39.38 26.97 17.71
N ILE A 45 -40.06 26.39 18.70
CA ILE A 45 -40.63 25.04 18.62
C ILE A 45 -42.16 25.18 18.70
N SER A 46 -42.87 24.80 17.63
CA SER A 46 -44.33 24.71 17.62
C SER A 46 -44.78 23.27 17.36
N VAL A 47 -45.80 22.84 18.09
CA VAL A 47 -46.41 21.51 17.96
C VAL A 47 -47.82 21.71 17.39
N SER A 48 -48.08 21.19 16.20
CA SER A 48 -49.40 21.23 15.57
C SER A 48 -50.35 20.24 16.26
N PRO A 49 -51.58 20.64 16.65
CA PRO A 49 -52.54 19.73 17.29
C PRO A 49 -53.02 18.59 16.38
N THR A 50 -52.86 18.71 15.05
CA THR A 50 -53.48 17.80 14.07
C THR A 50 -52.54 16.78 13.44
N GLU A 51 -51.21 16.90 13.59
CA GLU A 51 -50.26 16.07 12.84
C GLU A 51 -49.16 15.36 13.66
N GLN A 52 -49.07 15.56 14.98
CA GLN A 52 -47.95 15.04 15.80
C GLN A 52 -46.53 15.37 15.25
N LEU A 53 -46.42 16.31 14.31
CA LEU A 53 -45.18 16.83 13.77
C LEU A 53 -44.70 18.02 14.61
N VAL A 54 -43.43 17.99 15.00
CA VAL A 54 -42.76 19.11 15.68
C VAL A 54 -42.15 19.99 14.60
N HIS A 55 -42.64 21.23 14.45
CA HIS A 55 -42.06 22.21 13.54
C HIS A 55 -40.96 22.99 14.27
N PHE A 56 -39.74 22.90 13.73
CA PHE A 56 -38.60 23.71 14.18
C PHE A 56 -38.42 24.89 13.23
N GLN A 57 -38.62 26.11 13.72
CA GLN A 57 -38.39 27.33 12.95
C GLN A 57 -37.14 28.03 13.53
N PHE A 58 -36.07 28.05 12.73
CA PHE A 58 -34.82 28.70 13.10
C PHE A 58 -34.80 30.11 12.49
N THR A 59 -34.80 31.14 13.33
CA THR A 59 -34.56 32.53 12.91
C THR A 59 -33.11 32.87 13.26
N SER A 60 -32.24 32.96 12.25
CA SER A 60 -30.82 33.30 12.43
C SER A 60 -30.63 34.81 12.61
N PRO A 61 -29.85 35.30 13.60
CA PRO A 61 -29.02 36.48 13.39
C PRO A 61 -27.79 36.10 12.52
N PRO A 62 -27.10 37.07 11.90
CA PRO A 62 -26.12 36.83 10.83
C PRO A 62 -24.86 36.00 11.17
N HIS A 63 -24.70 35.48 12.39
CA HIS A 63 -23.45 34.87 12.87
C HIS A 63 -23.58 33.53 13.61
N CYS A 64 -24.64 32.74 13.37
CA CYS A 64 -24.72 31.35 13.90
C CYS A 64 -23.97 30.40 12.92
N PRO A 65 -22.94 29.63 13.34
CA PRO A 65 -22.18 28.77 12.43
C PRO A 65 -23.02 27.59 11.92
N LEU A 66 -23.20 27.50 10.60
CA LEU A 66 -24.02 26.48 9.90
C LEU A 66 -23.68 25.02 10.28
N LYS A 67 -22.45 24.77 10.79
CA LYS A 67 -21.90 23.45 11.10
C LYS A 67 -22.60 22.75 12.27
N GLU A 68 -23.03 23.48 13.30
CA GLU A 68 -23.70 22.88 14.46
C GLU A 68 -25.17 22.51 14.14
N LEU A 69 -25.81 23.21 13.20
CA LEU A 69 -27.19 22.93 12.78
C LEU A 69 -27.33 21.62 11.98
N ILE A 70 -26.32 21.24 11.17
CA ILE A 70 -26.37 20.05 10.30
C ILE A 70 -26.24 18.76 11.12
N PHE A 71 -25.36 18.74 12.11
CA PHE A 71 -25.19 17.58 13.01
C PHE A 71 -26.44 17.35 13.87
N ILE A 72 -27.06 18.43 14.35
CA ILE A 72 -28.33 18.37 15.09
C ILE A 72 -29.47 17.90 14.17
N ARG A 73 -29.53 18.30 12.89
CA ARG A 73 -30.57 17.83 11.97
C ARG A 73 -30.55 16.31 11.78
N CYS A 74 -29.40 15.66 11.59
CA CYS A 74 -29.41 14.20 11.41
C CYS A 74 -29.74 13.44 12.70
N LEU A 75 -29.32 13.94 13.86
CA LEU A 75 -29.66 13.39 15.18
C LEU A 75 -31.15 13.53 15.54
N PHE A 76 -31.81 14.60 15.11
CA PHE A 76 -33.17 14.93 15.54
C PHE A 76 -34.27 14.65 14.49
N LEU A 77 -33.97 14.55 13.19
CA LEU A 77 -34.99 14.34 12.15
C LEU A 77 -35.18 12.87 11.73
N LEU A 78 -34.15 12.01 11.81
CA LEU A 78 -34.22 10.66 11.18
C LEU A 78 -33.64 9.49 12.00
N SER A 79 -33.47 9.63 13.32
CA SER A 79 -33.09 8.50 14.20
C SER A 79 -31.72 7.85 13.92
N PHE A 80 -30.86 8.43 13.06
CA PHE A 80 -29.53 7.90 12.81
C PHE A 80 -28.56 8.28 13.93
N SER A 81 -28.18 7.32 14.77
CA SER A 81 -27.14 7.51 15.81
C SER A 81 -25.73 7.68 15.23
N ARG A 82 -25.52 7.23 13.99
CA ARG A 82 -24.28 7.36 13.21
C ARG A 82 -24.61 7.47 11.70
N PRO A 83 -23.82 8.22 10.91
CA PRO A 83 -23.90 8.22 9.44
C PRO A 83 -23.81 6.80 8.85
N PRO A 84 -24.77 6.35 8.03
CA PRO A 84 -24.62 5.11 7.27
C PRO A 84 -23.51 5.21 6.22
N LEU A 85 -22.93 4.06 5.85
CA LEU A 85 -21.92 3.95 4.79
C LEU A 85 -22.46 3.11 3.62
N ILE A 86 -22.45 3.66 2.41
CA ILE A 86 -22.76 2.95 1.17
C ILE A 86 -21.47 2.78 0.36
N LEU A 87 -21.09 1.53 0.11
CA LEU A 87 -20.01 1.16 -0.80
C LEU A 87 -20.60 0.78 -2.16
N VAL A 88 -20.30 1.57 -3.19
CA VAL A 88 -20.76 1.37 -4.56
C VAL A 88 -19.58 0.93 -5.43
N SER A 89 -19.70 -0.20 -6.13
CA SER A 89 -18.72 -0.65 -7.11
C SER A 89 -19.27 -0.55 -8.53
N LEU A 90 -18.48 0.05 -9.42
CA LEU A 90 -18.69 0.08 -10.88
C LEU A 90 -17.61 -0.83 -11.50
N ASP A 91 -17.97 -2.07 -11.82
CA ASP A 91 -17.02 -3.11 -12.28
C ASP A 91 -16.27 -2.65 -13.54
N GLY A 92 -14.95 -2.84 -13.58
CA GLY A 92 -14.12 -2.52 -14.75
C GLY A 92 -14.06 -1.03 -15.13
N PHE A 93 -14.52 -0.12 -14.26
CA PHE A 93 -14.41 1.32 -14.51
C PHE A 93 -12.94 1.77 -14.43
N ARG A 94 -12.25 1.78 -15.58
CA ARG A 94 -10.86 2.26 -15.68
C ARG A 94 -10.77 3.75 -15.31
N ALA A 95 -9.74 4.13 -14.55
CA ALA A 95 -9.57 5.50 -14.07
C ALA A 95 -9.55 6.55 -15.21
N GLU A 96 -8.97 6.20 -16.37
CA GLU A 96 -8.89 7.09 -17.53
C GLU A 96 -10.25 7.47 -18.12
N TYR A 97 -11.33 6.70 -17.89
CA TYR A 97 -12.68 7.10 -18.33
C TYR A 97 -13.13 8.43 -17.71
N LEU A 98 -12.69 8.75 -16.48
CA LEU A 98 -12.97 10.04 -15.83
C LEU A 98 -12.33 11.23 -16.55
N LYS A 99 -11.32 10.98 -17.38
CA LYS A 99 -10.63 11.97 -18.20
C LYS A 99 -11.15 11.95 -19.63
N ASP A 100 -11.16 10.78 -20.27
CA ASP A 100 -11.44 10.61 -21.70
C ASP A 100 -12.92 10.83 -22.04
N HIS A 101 -13.83 10.46 -21.12
CA HIS A 101 -15.27 10.54 -21.31
C HIS A 101 -15.93 11.51 -20.33
N ARG A 102 -15.19 12.54 -19.89
CA ARG A 102 -15.65 13.52 -18.91
C ARG A 102 -17.02 14.14 -19.26
N SER A 103 -17.30 14.38 -20.54
CA SER A 103 -18.57 14.95 -21.01
C SER A 103 -19.79 14.05 -20.82
N HIS A 104 -19.58 12.74 -20.67
CA HIS A 104 -20.63 11.73 -20.51
C HIS A 104 -20.90 11.35 -19.04
N LEU A 105 -20.11 11.91 -18.11
CA LEU A 105 -20.05 11.52 -16.70
C LEU A 105 -20.39 12.72 -15.79
N SER A 106 -21.53 13.36 -16.02
CA SER A 106 -21.88 14.63 -15.39
C SER A 106 -22.05 14.51 -13.87
N ILE A 107 -22.70 13.45 -13.39
CA ILE A 107 -23.00 13.22 -11.98
C ILE A 107 -21.76 12.74 -11.23
N ILE A 108 -21.07 11.74 -11.78
CA ILE A 108 -19.83 11.21 -11.22
C ILE A 108 -18.78 12.31 -11.12
N ASN A 109 -18.63 13.16 -12.14
CA ASN A 109 -17.71 14.31 -12.06
C ASN A 109 -18.17 15.36 -11.06
N LYS A 110 -19.46 15.58 -10.87
CA LYS A 110 -19.96 16.47 -9.81
C LYS A 110 -19.58 15.94 -8.44
N LEU A 111 -19.83 14.66 -8.15
CA LEU A 111 -19.45 13.98 -6.91
C LEU A 111 -17.93 14.05 -6.68
N ARG A 112 -17.15 13.82 -7.73
CA ARG A 112 -15.70 13.92 -7.72
C ARG A 112 -15.20 15.33 -7.33
N ASN A 113 -15.84 16.36 -7.87
CA ASN A 113 -15.43 17.75 -7.64
C ASN A 113 -15.81 18.24 -6.24
N ILE A 114 -16.96 17.83 -5.70
CA ILE A 114 -17.45 18.30 -4.39
C ILE A 114 -17.00 17.41 -3.23
N GLY A 115 -16.65 16.15 -3.49
CA GLY A 115 -16.17 15.18 -2.51
C GLY A 115 -14.65 15.13 -2.39
N THR A 116 -14.16 13.95 -2.01
CA THR A 116 -12.74 13.59 -1.98
C THR A 116 -12.46 12.53 -3.05
N THR A 117 -11.43 12.72 -3.87
CA THR A 117 -11.09 11.80 -4.98
C THR A 117 -9.59 11.57 -5.06
N ALA A 118 -9.17 10.47 -5.67
CA ALA A 118 -7.81 10.33 -6.18
C ALA A 118 -7.82 10.40 -7.72
N PRO A 119 -6.70 10.73 -8.40
CA PRO A 119 -6.57 10.58 -9.85
C PRO A 119 -6.81 9.14 -10.31
N TYR A 120 -6.41 8.19 -9.46
CA TYR A 120 -6.67 6.77 -9.58
C TYR A 120 -6.35 6.08 -8.25
N ILE A 121 -6.85 4.88 -8.04
CA ILE A 121 -6.38 3.95 -7.00
C ILE A 121 -5.81 2.69 -7.64
N ARG A 122 -4.87 2.05 -6.94
CA ARG A 122 -4.22 0.83 -7.41
C ARG A 122 -4.99 -0.41 -6.95
N PRO A 123 -5.38 -1.30 -7.87
CA PRO A 123 -5.90 -2.62 -7.49
C PRO A 123 -4.80 -3.54 -6.93
N VAL A 124 -5.19 -4.67 -6.34
CA VAL A 124 -4.29 -5.80 -6.07
C VAL A 124 -4.03 -6.60 -7.35
N TYR A 125 -2.94 -7.36 -7.37
CA TYR A 125 -2.62 -8.31 -8.42
C TYR A 125 -3.17 -9.71 -8.10
N PRO A 126 -3.76 -10.45 -9.07
CA PRO A 126 -4.10 -10.02 -10.42
C PRO A 126 -5.29 -9.04 -10.41
N THR A 127 -5.36 -8.19 -11.43
CA THR A 127 -6.40 -7.16 -11.57
C THR A 127 -7.73 -7.74 -12.07
N LYS A 128 -8.32 -8.61 -11.24
CA LYS A 128 -9.55 -9.38 -11.50
C LYS A 128 -10.63 -9.06 -10.48
N THR A 129 -11.88 -9.32 -10.86
CA THR A 129 -13.08 -8.95 -10.11
C THR A 129 -13.13 -9.50 -8.68
N PHE A 130 -13.10 -10.82 -8.51
CA PHE A 130 -13.25 -11.43 -7.18
C PHE A 130 -12.08 -11.10 -6.24
N PRO A 131 -10.80 -11.19 -6.67
CA PRO A 131 -9.68 -10.77 -5.84
C PRO A 131 -9.85 -9.34 -5.34
N ASN A 132 -10.07 -8.38 -6.23
CA ASN A 132 -10.10 -6.97 -5.87
C ASN A 132 -11.31 -6.56 -5.04
N HIS A 133 -12.51 -7.02 -5.39
CA HIS A 133 -13.69 -6.75 -4.57
C HIS A 133 -13.54 -7.34 -3.16
N TYR A 134 -12.92 -8.51 -3.02
CA TYR A 134 -12.72 -9.13 -1.71
C TYR A 134 -11.59 -8.46 -0.93
N SER A 135 -10.52 -7.99 -1.59
CA SER A 135 -9.49 -7.14 -0.97
C SER A 135 -10.06 -5.82 -0.44
N ILE A 136 -10.95 -5.15 -1.19
CA ILE A 136 -11.58 -3.89 -0.76
C ILE A 136 -12.31 -4.05 0.59
N VAL A 137 -13.01 -5.18 0.78
CA VAL A 137 -13.82 -5.43 1.98
C VAL A 137 -13.10 -6.17 3.09
N THR A 138 -11.86 -6.61 2.88
CA THR A 138 -11.04 -7.30 3.92
C THR A 138 -9.76 -6.56 4.27
N GLY A 139 -9.29 -5.67 3.40
CA GLY A 139 -7.97 -5.03 3.47
C GLY A 139 -6.82 -6.00 3.27
N LEU A 140 -7.08 -7.20 2.74
CA LEU A 140 -6.07 -8.25 2.59
C LEU A 140 -5.62 -8.39 1.14
N TYR A 141 -4.38 -8.85 0.94
CA TYR A 141 -3.90 -9.33 -0.36
C TYR A 141 -4.54 -10.67 -0.74
N PRO A 142 -4.64 -10.98 -2.05
CA PRO A 142 -5.20 -12.24 -2.53
C PRO A 142 -4.55 -13.50 -1.96
N GLU A 143 -3.23 -13.47 -1.75
CA GLU A 143 -2.54 -14.59 -1.12
C GLU A 143 -2.99 -14.84 0.33
N SER A 144 -3.46 -13.81 1.05
CA SER A 144 -3.90 -13.90 2.45
C SER A 144 -5.38 -14.25 2.59
N HIS A 145 -6.26 -13.67 1.76
CA HIS A 145 -7.71 -13.95 1.82
C HIS A 145 -8.14 -15.15 0.95
N GLY A 146 -7.22 -15.66 0.13
CA GLY A 146 -7.29 -16.89 -0.67
C GLY A 146 -8.20 -16.88 -1.89
N ILE A 147 -8.75 -15.73 -2.25
CA ILE A 147 -9.48 -15.56 -3.51
C ILE A 147 -8.48 -14.98 -4.51
N VAL A 148 -7.68 -15.85 -5.12
CA VAL A 148 -6.51 -15.44 -5.92
C VAL A 148 -6.83 -15.16 -7.39
N ASP A 149 -7.94 -15.69 -7.91
CA ASP A 149 -8.51 -15.38 -9.22
C ASP A 149 -10.02 -15.76 -9.24
N ASN A 150 -10.74 -15.39 -10.30
CA ASN A 150 -12.12 -15.82 -10.59
C ASN A 150 -12.22 -17.33 -10.87
N LYS A 151 -11.09 -18.00 -11.13
CA LYS A 151 -10.96 -19.46 -11.28
C LYS A 151 -9.66 -19.92 -10.64
N MET A 152 -9.71 -20.90 -9.75
CA MET A 152 -8.52 -21.37 -9.03
C MET A 152 -8.69 -22.83 -8.60
N TYR A 153 -7.57 -23.52 -8.39
CA TYR A 153 -7.54 -24.90 -7.90
C TYR A 153 -6.85 -24.95 -6.54
N ASP A 154 -7.39 -25.75 -5.61
CA ASP A 154 -6.77 -25.98 -4.31
C ASP A 154 -6.38 -27.45 -4.18
N VAL A 155 -5.09 -27.74 -4.33
CA VAL A 155 -4.55 -29.10 -4.29
C VAL A 155 -4.74 -29.79 -2.94
N THR A 156 -4.87 -29.03 -1.84
CA THR A 156 -5.07 -29.61 -0.50
C THR A 156 -6.48 -30.12 -0.29
N ARG A 157 -7.40 -29.70 -1.17
CA ARG A 157 -8.83 -30.01 -1.11
C ARG A 157 -9.32 -30.79 -2.32
N ASP A 158 -8.50 -30.88 -3.37
CA ASP A 158 -8.85 -31.44 -4.67
C ASP A 158 -10.16 -30.83 -5.22
N ALA A 159 -10.21 -29.50 -5.28
CA ALA A 159 -11.41 -28.76 -5.65
C ALA A 159 -11.09 -27.58 -6.58
N PHE A 160 -11.99 -27.31 -7.54
CA PHE A 160 -11.92 -26.17 -8.45
C PHE A 160 -12.96 -25.13 -8.08
N PHE A 161 -12.51 -23.90 -7.84
CA PHE A 161 -13.36 -22.74 -7.69
C PHE A 161 -13.64 -22.10 -9.06
N SER A 162 -14.89 -21.74 -9.30
CA SER A 162 -15.32 -20.95 -10.45
C SER A 162 -16.62 -20.22 -10.12
N LEU A 163 -16.75 -18.98 -10.60
CA LEU A 163 -17.94 -18.14 -10.38
C LEU A 163 -19.24 -18.78 -10.91
N LYS A 164 -19.12 -19.75 -11.83
CA LYS A 164 -20.23 -20.45 -12.49
C LYS A 164 -20.62 -21.78 -11.81
N THR A 165 -20.00 -22.11 -10.68
CA THR A 165 -20.20 -23.39 -9.98
C THR A 165 -20.61 -23.16 -8.54
N ASP A 166 -21.22 -24.17 -7.91
CA ASP A 166 -21.64 -24.09 -6.51
C ASP A 166 -20.47 -23.99 -5.52
N GLU A 167 -19.24 -24.32 -5.94
CA GLU A 167 -18.03 -24.08 -5.14
C GLU A 167 -17.84 -22.59 -4.79
N LYS A 168 -18.42 -21.66 -5.57
CA LYS A 168 -18.48 -20.24 -5.20
C LYS A 168 -19.12 -20.04 -3.82
N PHE A 169 -20.08 -20.87 -3.42
CA PHE A 169 -20.77 -20.74 -2.12
C PHE A 169 -20.08 -21.49 -0.97
N ASN A 170 -18.96 -22.16 -1.22
CA ASN A 170 -18.23 -22.90 -0.21
C ASN A 170 -17.37 -21.94 0.63
N PRO A 171 -17.69 -21.72 1.93
CA PRO A 171 -17.05 -20.69 2.75
C PRO A 171 -15.55 -20.94 2.95
N LYS A 172 -15.07 -22.17 2.73
CA LYS A 172 -13.65 -22.48 2.93
C LYS A 172 -12.73 -21.86 1.85
N TRP A 173 -13.28 -21.30 0.77
CA TRP A 173 -12.50 -20.47 -0.18
C TRP A 173 -12.19 -19.09 0.37
N TYR A 174 -12.99 -18.59 1.30
CA TYR A 174 -12.97 -17.20 1.74
C TYR A 174 -12.28 -17.12 3.11
N GLN A 175 -11.08 -16.53 3.17
CA GLN A 175 -10.39 -16.25 4.43
C GLN A 175 -10.42 -14.76 4.79
N GLY A 176 -9.94 -14.42 5.98
CA GLY A 176 -10.02 -13.06 6.50
C GLY A 176 -11.41 -12.72 7.03
N GLU A 177 -11.64 -11.43 7.27
CA GLU A 177 -12.90 -10.93 7.84
C GLU A 177 -13.43 -9.78 6.99
N PRO A 178 -14.48 -10.00 6.17
CA PRO A 178 -15.06 -8.92 5.39
C PRO A 178 -15.78 -7.92 6.29
N ILE A 179 -15.84 -6.66 5.87
CA ILE A 179 -16.33 -5.52 6.65
C ILE A 179 -17.73 -5.73 7.24
N TRP A 180 -18.60 -6.45 6.54
CA TRP A 180 -19.94 -6.77 7.07
C TRP A 180 -19.89 -7.71 8.28
N VAL A 181 -18.95 -8.65 8.34
CA VAL A 181 -18.72 -9.50 9.51
C VAL A 181 -18.12 -8.67 10.65
N THR A 182 -17.14 -7.81 10.35
CA THR A 182 -16.53 -6.89 11.33
C THR A 182 -17.55 -5.97 11.98
N ALA A 183 -18.45 -5.41 11.17
CA ALA A 183 -19.53 -4.53 11.60
C ALA A 183 -20.56 -5.31 12.45
N MET A 184 -20.98 -6.49 12.01
CA MET A 184 -21.95 -7.32 12.73
C MET A 184 -21.43 -7.78 14.10
N ARG A 185 -20.15 -8.18 14.19
CA ARG A 185 -19.50 -8.51 15.48
C ARG A 185 -19.53 -7.32 16.45
N GLN A 186 -19.53 -6.10 15.93
CA GLN A 186 -19.61 -4.86 16.68
C GLN A 186 -21.04 -4.30 16.76
N LYS A 187 -22.03 -5.18 16.59
CA LYS A 187 -23.47 -4.92 16.76
C LYS A 187 -24.04 -3.90 15.77
N LEU A 188 -23.42 -3.74 14.60
CA LEU A 188 -23.99 -2.99 13.48
C LEU A 188 -24.78 -3.92 12.56
N LYS A 189 -25.74 -3.37 11.82
CA LYS A 189 -26.47 -4.13 10.80
C LYS A 189 -25.90 -3.87 9.40
N THR A 190 -25.91 -4.88 8.54
CA THR A 190 -25.35 -4.78 7.19
C THR A 190 -26.32 -5.26 6.11
N ALA A 191 -26.29 -4.61 4.95
CA ALA A 191 -27.11 -4.97 3.81
C ALA A 191 -26.27 -4.98 2.53
N THR A 192 -26.34 -6.05 1.74
CA THR A 192 -25.47 -6.21 0.55
C THR A 192 -26.29 -6.50 -0.68
N PHE A 193 -26.42 -5.51 -1.58
CA PHE A 193 -26.97 -5.75 -2.90
C PHE A 193 -25.84 -6.10 -3.86
N PHE A 194 -25.50 -7.39 -3.82
CA PHE A 194 -24.35 -8.01 -4.48
C PHE A 194 -22.99 -7.49 -3.98
N TRP A 195 -22.14 -8.43 -3.59
CA TRP A 195 -20.70 -8.25 -3.44
C TRP A 195 -20.05 -9.64 -3.41
N PRO A 196 -18.86 -9.84 -4.03
CA PRO A 196 -18.13 -11.11 -3.90
C PRO A 196 -17.95 -11.53 -2.43
N GLY A 197 -18.50 -12.70 -2.07
CA GLY A 197 -18.48 -13.26 -0.72
C GLY A 197 -19.68 -12.88 0.17
N SER A 198 -20.55 -11.94 -0.24
CA SER A 198 -21.70 -11.56 0.58
C SER A 198 -22.84 -12.58 0.57
N ASP A 199 -22.89 -13.43 -0.46
CA ASP A 199 -23.78 -14.58 -0.59
C ASP A 199 -23.14 -15.89 -0.10
N VAL A 200 -22.14 -15.79 0.79
CA VAL A 200 -21.40 -16.91 1.38
C VAL A 200 -21.38 -16.81 2.91
N ALA A 201 -21.55 -17.93 3.60
CA ALA A 201 -21.57 -18.01 5.08
C ALA A 201 -20.16 -17.91 5.70
N ILE A 202 -19.50 -16.77 5.55
CA ILE A 202 -18.14 -16.53 6.07
C ILE A 202 -18.20 -16.44 7.59
N ASN A 203 -17.31 -17.18 8.28
CA ASN A 203 -17.37 -17.40 9.74
C ASN A 203 -18.75 -17.87 10.23
N GLY A 204 -19.48 -18.62 9.39
CA GLY A 204 -20.81 -19.13 9.71
C GLY A 204 -21.93 -18.09 9.66
N THR A 205 -21.67 -16.89 9.10
CA THR A 205 -22.61 -15.77 9.08
C THR A 205 -22.78 -15.17 7.69
N PHE A 206 -23.98 -14.67 7.41
CA PHE A 206 -24.29 -13.83 6.25
C PHE A 206 -24.50 -12.38 6.71
N PRO A 207 -24.38 -11.38 5.82
CA PRO A 207 -24.93 -10.05 6.08
C PRO A 207 -26.40 -10.12 6.53
N ASN A 208 -26.87 -9.15 7.33
CA ASN A 208 -28.26 -9.18 7.82
C ASN A 208 -29.28 -9.17 6.69
N PHE A 209 -28.97 -8.45 5.61
CA PHE A 209 -29.69 -8.50 4.35
C PHE A 209 -28.68 -8.76 3.24
N TYR A 210 -28.96 -9.73 2.36
CA TYR A 210 -28.10 -10.01 1.22
C TYR A 210 -28.94 -10.53 0.06
N MET A 211 -28.44 -10.30 -1.15
CA MET A 211 -29.02 -10.83 -2.38
C MET A 211 -28.06 -11.84 -2.98
N LYS A 212 -28.57 -13.04 -3.34
CA LYS A 212 -27.80 -14.00 -4.14
C LYS A 212 -27.56 -13.39 -5.52
N TYR A 213 -26.32 -13.46 -6.00
CA TYR A 213 -25.95 -12.85 -7.28
C TYR A 213 -26.84 -13.32 -8.45
N ASP A 214 -27.43 -12.36 -9.15
CA ASP A 214 -28.14 -12.54 -10.41
C ASP A 214 -27.93 -11.29 -11.28
N GLN A 215 -27.07 -11.44 -12.30
CA GLN A 215 -26.72 -10.37 -13.23
C GLN A 215 -27.94 -9.79 -13.97
N ASN A 216 -29.04 -10.54 -14.10
CA ASN A 216 -30.21 -10.11 -14.87
C ASN A 216 -31.09 -9.10 -14.12
N ILE A 217 -30.82 -8.85 -12.82
CA ILE A 217 -31.56 -7.84 -12.06
C ILE A 217 -31.15 -6.43 -12.54
N PRO A 218 -32.08 -5.62 -13.06
CA PRO A 218 -31.77 -4.26 -13.54
C PRO A 218 -31.24 -3.35 -12.43
N PHE A 219 -30.35 -2.42 -12.78
CA PHE A 219 -29.68 -1.51 -11.83
C PHE A 219 -30.67 -0.69 -11.00
N GLU A 220 -31.78 -0.25 -11.59
CA GLU A 220 -32.85 0.46 -10.90
C GLU A 220 -33.48 -0.38 -9.80
N ASN A 221 -33.70 -1.67 -10.02
CA ASN A 221 -34.26 -2.56 -9.02
C ASN A 221 -33.27 -2.80 -7.88
N ARG A 222 -31.96 -2.84 -8.18
CA ARG A 222 -30.90 -2.89 -7.15
C ARG A 222 -30.96 -1.65 -6.25
N LEU A 223 -31.11 -0.47 -6.86
CA LEU A 223 -31.29 0.79 -6.13
C LEU A 223 -32.60 0.83 -5.31
N SER A 224 -33.72 0.37 -5.88
CA SER A 224 -35.00 0.34 -5.18
C SER A 224 -34.90 -0.45 -3.88
N ALA A 225 -34.30 -1.64 -3.91
CA ALA A 225 -34.10 -2.45 -2.71
C ALA A 225 -33.17 -1.77 -1.68
N LEU A 226 -32.11 -1.09 -2.13
CA LEU A 226 -31.25 -0.30 -1.25
C LEU A 226 -32.04 0.80 -0.53
N PHE A 227 -32.95 1.49 -1.24
CA PHE A 227 -33.81 2.50 -0.63
C PHE A 227 -34.89 1.92 0.29
N GLU A 228 -35.40 0.73 0.02
CA GLU A 228 -36.29 0.00 0.93
C GLU A 228 -35.57 -0.29 2.25
N TRP A 229 -34.33 -0.77 2.20
CA TRP A 229 -33.52 -1.01 3.41
C TRP A 229 -33.19 0.27 4.17
N LEU A 230 -32.94 1.38 3.47
CA LEU A 230 -32.77 2.71 4.10
C LEU A 230 -34.06 3.28 4.71
N SER A 231 -35.22 2.67 4.42
CA SER A 231 -36.54 3.16 4.82
C SER A 231 -37.29 2.18 5.75
N LEU A 232 -36.57 1.27 6.41
CA LEU A 232 -37.19 0.29 7.30
C LEU A 232 -38.05 0.98 8.41
N PRO A 233 -39.17 0.36 8.84
CA PRO A 233 -40.12 0.99 9.75
C PRO A 233 -39.53 1.42 11.09
N GLN A 234 -40.15 2.44 11.69
CA GLN A 234 -39.78 2.97 13.00
C GLN A 234 -39.83 1.86 14.08
N GLY A 235 -38.67 1.52 14.67
CA GLY A 235 -38.52 0.43 15.65
C GLY A 235 -37.66 -0.73 15.13
N GLU A 236 -37.52 -0.86 13.81
CA GLU A 236 -36.49 -1.72 13.22
C GLU A 236 -35.19 -0.92 13.06
N ARG A 237 -34.08 -1.49 13.54
CA ARG A 237 -32.77 -0.88 13.31
C ARG A 237 -32.41 -1.01 11.83
N TYR A 238 -32.23 0.12 11.13
CA TYR A 238 -31.72 0.22 9.77
C TYR A 238 -30.28 -0.34 9.69
N PRO A 239 -29.83 -0.86 8.53
CA PRO A 239 -28.42 -1.18 8.32
C PRO A 239 -27.53 0.06 8.45
N ASP A 240 -26.33 -0.14 9.00
CA ASP A 240 -25.29 0.88 9.12
C ASP A 240 -24.33 0.84 7.92
N PHE A 241 -24.18 -0.33 7.27
CA PHE A 241 -23.33 -0.56 6.11
C PHE A 241 -24.10 -1.18 4.94
N TYR A 242 -23.88 -0.65 3.74
CA TYR A 242 -24.54 -1.07 2.50
C TYR A 242 -23.52 -1.35 1.41
N THR A 243 -23.78 -2.35 0.56
CA THR A 243 -23.10 -2.49 -0.74
C THR A 243 -24.07 -2.41 -1.91
N LEU A 244 -23.59 -1.85 -3.01
CA LEU A 244 -24.24 -1.85 -4.30
C LEU A 244 -23.21 -2.15 -5.38
N TYR A 245 -23.44 -3.19 -6.18
CA TYR A 245 -22.56 -3.56 -7.29
C TYR A 245 -23.29 -3.44 -8.63
N LEU A 246 -22.63 -2.81 -9.60
CA LEU A 246 -23.04 -2.72 -11.00
C LEU A 246 -21.96 -3.35 -11.89
N ASP A 247 -22.36 -4.27 -12.76
CA ASP A 247 -21.48 -5.05 -13.67
C ASP A 247 -21.05 -4.28 -14.94
N GLU A 248 -21.29 -2.98 -14.98
CA GLU A 248 -20.85 -2.06 -16.04
C GLU A 248 -19.91 -0.98 -15.47
N PRO A 249 -18.92 -0.51 -16.24
CA PRO A 249 -18.72 -0.74 -17.68
C PRO A 249 -17.95 -2.03 -18.07
N ASP A 250 -17.62 -2.93 -17.14
CA ASP A 250 -16.86 -4.17 -17.42
C ASP A 250 -17.48 -5.01 -18.54
N THR A 251 -18.79 -5.29 -18.45
CA THR A 251 -19.50 -6.13 -19.43
C THR A 251 -19.38 -5.56 -20.84
N SER A 252 -19.66 -4.27 -21.02
CA SER A 252 -19.50 -3.59 -22.31
C SER A 252 -18.04 -3.51 -22.75
N GLY A 253 -17.11 -3.29 -21.80
CA GLY A 253 -15.67 -3.29 -22.03
C GLY A 253 -15.17 -4.61 -22.59
N HIS A 254 -15.56 -5.74 -22.00
CA HIS A 254 -15.22 -7.06 -22.49
C HIS A 254 -15.77 -7.35 -23.88
N HIS A 255 -17.04 -7.03 -24.16
CA HIS A 255 -17.66 -7.34 -25.44
C HIS A 255 -17.19 -6.46 -26.59
N HIS A 256 -16.93 -5.18 -26.33
CA HIS A 256 -16.74 -4.17 -27.38
C HIS A 256 -15.40 -3.44 -27.34
N GLY A 257 -14.64 -3.58 -26.26
CA GLY A 257 -13.35 -2.93 -26.08
C GLY A 257 -13.50 -1.59 -25.37
N PRO A 258 -12.50 -1.19 -24.56
CA PRO A 258 -12.60 -0.01 -23.71
C PRO A 258 -12.77 1.32 -24.45
N GLY A 259 -12.43 1.41 -25.74
CA GLY A 259 -12.59 2.62 -26.57
C GLY A 259 -13.91 2.69 -27.37
N SER A 260 -14.86 1.79 -27.13
CA SER A 260 -16.07 1.64 -27.94
C SER A 260 -17.21 2.60 -27.57
N SER A 261 -18.15 2.81 -28.50
CA SER A 261 -19.36 3.60 -28.21
C SER A 261 -20.31 2.90 -27.24
N GLN A 262 -20.26 1.56 -27.16
CA GLN A 262 -21.02 0.78 -26.19
C GLN A 262 -20.52 1.04 -24.76
N VAL A 263 -19.20 1.15 -24.56
CA VAL A 263 -18.65 1.58 -23.27
C VAL A 263 -19.11 2.99 -22.92
N ILE A 264 -19.17 3.93 -23.87
CA ILE A 264 -19.72 5.28 -23.61
C ILE A 264 -21.19 5.20 -23.15
N GLN A 265 -22.02 4.38 -23.79
CA GLN A 265 -23.42 4.18 -23.37
C GLN A 265 -23.52 3.55 -21.97
N ALA A 266 -22.66 2.58 -21.66
CA ALA A 266 -22.59 1.98 -20.34
C ALA A 266 -22.16 3.01 -19.27
N LEU A 267 -21.20 3.88 -19.58
CA LEU A 267 -20.75 4.98 -18.74
C LEU A 267 -21.88 6.00 -18.48
N GLU A 268 -22.62 6.40 -19.51
CA GLU A 268 -23.81 7.27 -19.36
C GLU A 268 -24.89 6.61 -18.49
N ASN A 269 -25.08 5.29 -18.64
CA ASN A 269 -26.03 4.54 -17.85
C ASN A 269 -25.64 4.50 -16.36
N VAL A 270 -24.39 4.18 -16.03
CA VAL A 270 -23.95 4.18 -14.62
C VAL A 270 -23.94 5.60 -14.02
N ASP A 271 -23.60 6.65 -14.79
CA ASP A 271 -23.72 8.05 -14.36
C ASP A 271 -25.16 8.40 -13.99
N ARG A 272 -26.13 7.98 -14.81
CA ARG A 272 -27.57 8.13 -14.55
C ARG A 272 -28.00 7.38 -13.29
N ILE A 273 -27.55 6.15 -13.09
CA ILE A 273 -27.85 5.37 -11.87
C ILE A 273 -27.28 6.06 -10.62
N MET A 274 -26.07 6.64 -10.72
CA MET A 274 -25.53 7.47 -9.62
C MET A 274 -26.37 8.73 -9.38
N GLY A 275 -26.92 9.33 -10.44
CA GLY A 275 -27.90 10.41 -10.33
C GLY A 275 -29.15 10.00 -9.54
N MET A 276 -29.73 8.85 -9.89
CA MET A 276 -30.90 8.31 -9.19
C MET A 276 -30.62 7.98 -7.72
N LEU A 277 -29.42 7.49 -7.40
CA LEU A 277 -28.99 7.29 -6.00
C LEU A 277 -28.96 8.63 -5.25
N MET A 278 -28.34 9.66 -5.82
CA MET A 278 -28.24 10.97 -5.16
C MET A 278 -29.60 11.68 -5.03
N ASP A 279 -30.46 11.57 -6.05
CA ASP A 279 -31.81 12.13 -6.03
C ASP A 279 -32.67 11.43 -4.96
N GLY A 280 -32.63 10.09 -4.91
CA GLY A 280 -33.37 9.33 -3.90
C GLY A 280 -32.90 9.63 -2.46
N LEU A 281 -31.60 9.83 -2.25
CA LEU A 281 -31.06 10.29 -0.97
C LEU A 281 -31.50 11.72 -0.64
N THR A 282 -31.63 12.59 -1.64
CA THR A 282 -32.11 13.97 -1.45
C THR A 282 -33.58 14.01 -1.06
N VAL A 283 -34.43 13.24 -1.76
CA VAL A 283 -35.87 13.09 -1.46
C VAL A 283 -36.11 12.58 -0.04
N LYS A 284 -35.20 11.74 0.47
CA LYS A 284 -35.25 11.20 1.84
C LYS A 284 -34.55 12.07 2.90
N ASP A 285 -34.02 13.24 2.52
CA ASP A 285 -33.19 14.11 3.38
C ASP A 285 -31.95 13.41 3.99
N LEU A 286 -31.40 12.42 3.26
CA LEU A 286 -30.24 11.62 3.66
C LEU A 286 -28.92 12.04 2.97
N HIS A 287 -28.99 12.83 1.90
CA HIS A 287 -27.84 13.26 1.09
C HIS A 287 -26.72 13.98 1.87
N HIS A 288 -27.02 14.55 3.04
CA HIS A 288 -26.02 15.15 3.95
C HIS A 288 -25.63 14.27 5.14
N CYS A 289 -26.25 13.10 5.30
CA CYS A 289 -26.03 12.21 6.43
C CYS A 289 -25.39 10.88 6.06
N VAL A 290 -25.45 10.46 4.80
CA VAL A 290 -24.83 9.21 4.34
C VAL A 290 -23.41 9.45 3.84
N ASN A 291 -22.48 8.58 4.22
CA ASN A 291 -21.18 8.47 3.58
C ASN A 291 -21.29 7.51 2.38
N ILE A 292 -20.74 7.90 1.25
CA ILE A 292 -20.72 7.11 0.01
C ILE A 292 -19.26 6.96 -0.41
N ILE A 293 -18.86 5.72 -0.71
CA ILE A 293 -17.61 5.41 -1.39
C ILE A 293 -17.98 4.79 -2.73
N ILE A 294 -17.58 5.44 -3.84
CA ILE A 294 -17.69 4.90 -5.18
C ILE A 294 -16.31 4.42 -5.62
N VAL A 295 -16.21 3.16 -6.00
CA VAL A 295 -14.97 2.50 -6.42
C VAL A 295 -15.17 1.72 -7.70
N SER A 296 -14.05 1.32 -8.31
CA SER A 296 -13.99 0.14 -9.16
C SER A 296 -12.96 -0.83 -8.61
N ASP A 297 -13.07 -2.07 -9.03
CA ASP A 297 -12.17 -3.16 -8.69
C ASP A 297 -10.91 -3.18 -9.55
N HIS A 298 -11.03 -2.85 -10.83
CA HIS A 298 -9.93 -2.73 -11.79
C HIS A 298 -10.30 -1.82 -12.98
N GLY A 299 -9.32 -1.62 -13.86
CA GLY A 299 -9.55 -1.02 -15.18
C GLY A 299 -9.79 -2.04 -16.29
N MET A 300 -9.51 -1.67 -17.54
CA MET A 300 -9.78 -2.46 -18.74
C MET A 300 -8.77 -2.14 -19.85
N GLU A 301 -8.28 -3.17 -20.55
CA GLU A 301 -7.30 -3.10 -21.64
C GLU A 301 -7.90 -3.63 -22.95
N GLU A 302 -7.45 -3.13 -24.10
CA GLU A 302 -7.88 -3.60 -25.42
C GLU A 302 -7.23 -4.94 -25.77
N ALA A 303 -8.06 -5.94 -26.07
CA ALA A 303 -7.63 -7.27 -26.49
C ALA A 303 -7.28 -7.31 -27.99
N SER A 304 -6.27 -8.10 -28.36
CA SER A 304 -5.93 -8.38 -29.75
C SER A 304 -5.27 -9.76 -29.89
N CYS A 305 -5.67 -10.55 -30.89
CA CYS A 305 -4.98 -11.80 -31.21
C CYS A 305 -3.53 -11.59 -31.69
N GLU A 306 -3.18 -10.38 -32.17
CA GLU A 306 -1.80 -10.03 -32.55
C GLU A 306 -0.92 -9.82 -31.32
N ARG A 307 -1.53 -9.57 -30.15
CA ARG A 307 -0.87 -9.42 -28.85
C ARG A 307 -1.20 -10.60 -27.93
N ALA A 308 -1.02 -11.81 -28.46
CA ALA A 308 -1.19 -13.06 -27.71
C ALA A 308 0.02 -13.97 -27.88
N GLU A 309 0.53 -14.49 -26.77
CA GLU A 309 1.57 -15.53 -26.75
C GLU A 309 0.96 -16.89 -26.44
N PHE A 310 1.52 -17.93 -27.07
CA PHE A 310 1.03 -19.29 -26.91
C PHE A 310 2.12 -20.20 -26.40
N VAL A 311 1.86 -20.92 -25.31
CA VAL A 311 2.82 -21.87 -24.75
C VAL A 311 3.17 -22.96 -25.78
N SER A 312 2.22 -23.35 -26.63
CA SER A 312 2.42 -24.30 -27.74
C SER A 312 3.44 -23.85 -28.79
N ASN A 313 3.85 -22.57 -28.80
CA ASN A 313 4.95 -22.12 -29.67
C ASN A 313 6.33 -22.53 -29.13
N TYR A 314 6.40 -22.89 -27.85
CA TYR A 314 7.65 -23.18 -27.14
C TYR A 314 7.77 -24.65 -26.73
N GLN A 315 6.69 -25.44 -26.81
CA GLN A 315 6.66 -26.85 -26.45
C GLN A 315 5.61 -27.65 -27.25
N ASP A 316 5.95 -28.89 -27.59
CA ASP A 316 5.12 -29.75 -28.45
C ASP A 316 3.85 -30.30 -27.76
N HIS A 317 3.87 -30.51 -26.44
CA HIS A 317 2.80 -31.18 -25.68
C HIS A 317 2.21 -30.30 -24.57
N SER A 318 1.31 -29.37 -24.93
CA SER A 318 0.78 -28.38 -23.98
C SER A 318 -0.26 -28.91 -22.97
N SER A 319 -0.73 -30.15 -23.10
CA SER A 319 -1.73 -30.75 -22.19
C SER A 319 -1.13 -31.41 -20.94
N GLU A 320 0.13 -31.86 -21.01
CA GLU A 320 0.84 -32.49 -19.89
C GLU A 320 2.32 -32.08 -19.97
N PHE A 321 2.68 -31.03 -19.24
CA PHE A 321 4.07 -30.57 -19.18
C PHE A 321 4.49 -30.28 -17.75
N THR A 322 5.75 -30.62 -17.44
CA THR A 322 6.39 -30.21 -16.19
C THR A 322 7.15 -28.92 -16.45
N VAL A 323 6.85 -27.88 -15.68
CA VAL A 323 7.65 -26.65 -15.68
C VAL A 323 8.95 -26.94 -14.94
N ILE A 324 10.06 -26.97 -15.69
CA ILE A 324 11.41 -27.04 -15.14
C ILE A 324 12.07 -25.66 -15.26
N GLN A 325 12.92 -25.32 -14.29
CA GLN A 325 13.73 -24.10 -14.40
C GLN A 325 14.72 -24.26 -15.57
N GLY A 326 14.73 -23.27 -16.47
CA GLY A 326 15.53 -23.29 -17.69
C GLY A 326 15.68 -21.88 -18.27
N PRO A 327 16.29 -21.73 -19.46
CA PRO A 327 16.46 -20.42 -20.08
C PRO A 327 15.08 -19.84 -20.41
N ALA A 328 14.69 -18.81 -19.65
CA ALA A 328 13.46 -18.07 -19.86
C ALA A 328 13.46 -17.34 -21.20
N CYS A 329 14.64 -17.04 -21.74
CA CYS A 329 14.86 -16.15 -22.88
C CYS A 329 14.92 -16.92 -24.18
N ARG A 330 13.77 -17.06 -24.84
CA ARG A 330 13.66 -17.75 -26.13
C ARG A 330 13.73 -16.77 -27.31
N ASN A 331 13.19 -15.56 -27.12
CA ASN A 331 13.23 -14.46 -28.10
C ASN A 331 13.70 -13.16 -27.41
N PRO A 332 14.47 -12.29 -28.10
CA PRO A 332 14.97 -11.03 -27.53
C PRO A 332 13.87 -10.10 -26.99
N ASP A 333 12.73 -10.01 -27.69
CA ASP A 333 11.60 -9.15 -27.34
C ASP A 333 10.37 -9.95 -26.86
N GLN A 334 10.59 -11.06 -26.13
CA GLN A 334 9.49 -11.90 -25.69
C GLN A 334 8.52 -11.12 -24.76
N PRO A 335 7.21 -11.04 -25.11
CA PRO A 335 6.23 -10.34 -24.28
C PRO A 335 5.82 -11.14 -23.05
N MET A 336 6.06 -12.45 -23.05
CA MET A 336 5.79 -13.39 -21.96
C MET A 336 7.08 -13.68 -21.21
N ARG A 337 7.09 -13.46 -19.89
CA ARG A 337 8.20 -13.78 -18.99
C ARG A 337 7.74 -14.81 -17.96
N PRO A 338 8.31 -16.03 -17.94
CA PRO A 338 7.99 -17.03 -16.94
C PRO A 338 8.69 -16.72 -15.61
N TYR A 339 7.95 -16.85 -14.52
CA TYR A 339 8.45 -16.73 -13.15
C TYR A 339 8.05 -17.96 -12.34
N LEU A 340 8.92 -18.35 -11.41
CA LEU A 340 8.43 -19.03 -10.22
C LEU A 340 7.81 -17.96 -9.32
N LYS A 341 6.66 -18.23 -8.68
CA LYS A 341 5.93 -17.23 -7.89
C LYS A 341 6.78 -16.57 -6.81
N GLU A 342 7.70 -17.32 -6.20
CA GLU A 342 8.66 -16.82 -5.21
C GLU A 342 9.59 -15.71 -5.74
N ASN A 343 9.76 -15.61 -7.06
CA ASN A 343 10.62 -14.64 -7.76
C ASN A 343 9.85 -13.47 -8.40
N LEU A 344 8.52 -13.42 -8.26
CA LEU A 344 7.75 -12.27 -8.72
C LEU A 344 8.13 -11.01 -7.90
N PRO A 345 7.97 -9.80 -8.45
CA PRO A 345 8.18 -8.57 -7.70
C PRO A 345 7.39 -8.56 -6.39
N LYS A 346 8.07 -8.32 -5.26
CA LYS A 346 7.46 -8.42 -3.92
C LYS A 346 6.29 -7.47 -3.71
N ARG A 347 6.23 -6.33 -4.43
CA ARG A 347 5.07 -5.41 -4.44
C ARG A 347 3.75 -6.07 -4.90
N MET A 348 3.81 -7.22 -5.56
CA MET A 348 2.61 -7.94 -6.01
C MET A 348 1.93 -8.73 -4.90
N HIS A 349 2.65 -9.12 -3.82
CA HIS A 349 2.14 -9.95 -2.72
C HIS A 349 1.32 -11.15 -3.25
N PHE A 350 1.95 -11.93 -4.14
CA PHE A 350 1.30 -12.98 -4.93
C PHE A 350 2.15 -14.27 -5.00
N ALA A 351 2.52 -14.81 -3.84
CA ALA A 351 3.27 -16.05 -3.73
C ALA A 351 2.74 -16.99 -2.62
N ASN A 352 2.41 -16.45 -1.44
CA ASN A 352 2.14 -17.21 -0.23
C ASN A 352 0.71 -17.76 -0.15
N ASN A 353 0.30 -18.50 -1.16
CA ASN A 353 -0.92 -19.30 -1.12
C ASN A 353 -0.77 -20.55 -1.98
N VAL A 354 -1.30 -21.68 -1.51
CA VAL A 354 -1.26 -22.95 -2.26
C VAL A 354 -2.10 -22.91 -3.54
N ARG A 355 -3.08 -22.00 -3.61
CA ARG A 355 -3.95 -21.79 -4.77
C ARG A 355 -3.28 -20.99 -5.89
N ILE A 356 -2.12 -20.39 -5.62
CA ILE A 356 -1.30 -19.73 -6.63
C ILE A 356 -0.34 -20.79 -7.18
N GLU A 357 -0.51 -21.12 -8.46
CA GLU A 357 0.35 -22.04 -9.17
C GLU A 357 1.81 -21.57 -9.10
N ARG A 358 2.72 -22.53 -8.91
CA ARG A 358 4.14 -22.18 -8.74
C ARG A 358 4.74 -21.52 -9.98
N GLY A 359 4.33 -21.95 -11.18
CA GLY A 359 4.75 -21.35 -12.44
C GLY A 359 3.77 -20.25 -12.87
N HIS A 360 4.28 -19.04 -13.05
CA HIS A 360 3.50 -17.85 -13.39
C HIS A 360 4.01 -17.19 -14.67
N LEU A 361 3.11 -16.60 -15.46
CA LEU A 361 3.46 -15.91 -16.70
C LEU A 361 3.18 -14.42 -16.56
N TYR A 362 4.24 -13.63 -16.43
CA TYR A 362 4.13 -12.17 -16.47
C TYR A 362 4.07 -11.69 -17.92
N MET A 363 3.08 -10.86 -18.25
CA MET A 363 2.86 -10.35 -19.60
C MET A 363 3.20 -8.87 -19.69
N LYS A 364 3.84 -8.47 -20.79
CA LYS A 364 3.95 -7.07 -21.20
C LYS A 364 2.55 -6.44 -21.33
N SER A 365 2.44 -5.14 -21.08
CA SER A 365 1.17 -4.41 -21.21
C SER A 365 0.52 -4.64 -22.58
N GLY A 366 -0.80 -4.87 -22.59
CA GLY A 366 -1.59 -5.19 -23.78
C GLY A 366 -1.46 -6.62 -24.31
N TRP A 367 -0.64 -7.48 -23.68
CA TRP A 367 -0.45 -8.88 -24.09
C TRP A 367 -1.17 -9.87 -23.17
N GLN A 368 -1.59 -10.99 -23.75
CA GLN A 368 -2.18 -12.13 -23.05
C GLN A 368 -1.40 -13.41 -23.35
N ALA A 369 -1.54 -14.42 -22.50
CA ALA A 369 -1.02 -15.76 -22.75
C ALA A 369 -2.14 -16.81 -22.70
N ALA A 370 -2.00 -17.85 -23.51
CA ALA A 370 -2.82 -19.05 -23.46
C ALA A 370 -1.97 -20.29 -23.78
N LEU A 371 -2.47 -21.49 -23.50
CA LEU A 371 -1.76 -22.72 -23.85
C LEU A 371 -1.61 -22.88 -25.37
N ASN A 372 -2.68 -22.58 -26.12
CA ASN A 372 -2.69 -22.63 -27.57
C ASN A 372 -3.72 -21.63 -28.14
N ARG A 373 -3.71 -21.46 -29.47
CA ARG A 373 -4.58 -20.51 -30.19
C ARG A 373 -6.08 -20.75 -29.99
N LYS A 374 -6.52 -21.96 -29.60
CA LYS A 374 -7.94 -22.26 -29.37
C LYS A 374 -8.40 -21.87 -27.96
N GLU A 375 -7.47 -21.65 -27.04
CA GLU A 375 -7.76 -21.35 -25.63
C GLU A 375 -7.67 -19.86 -25.30
N ILE A 376 -7.25 -19.01 -26.24
CA ILE A 376 -7.29 -17.57 -26.04
C ILE A 376 -8.74 -17.10 -25.86
N LYS A 377 -9.01 -16.44 -24.74
CA LYS A 377 -10.37 -16.03 -24.38
C LYS A 377 -10.79 -14.75 -25.10
N TYR A 378 -9.92 -13.74 -25.12
CA TYR A 378 -10.22 -12.42 -25.66
C TYR A 378 -9.30 -12.11 -26.82
N CYS A 379 -9.86 -12.17 -28.02
CA CYS A 379 -9.17 -11.88 -29.28
C CYS A 379 -9.58 -10.50 -29.86
N SER A 380 -10.71 -9.99 -29.40
CA SER A 380 -11.28 -8.67 -29.65
C SER A 380 -11.99 -8.22 -28.38
N GLY A 381 -12.29 -6.93 -28.28
CA GLY A 381 -12.96 -6.37 -27.11
C GLY A 381 -11.97 -6.07 -26.00
N GLY A 382 -12.35 -6.31 -24.75
CA GLY A 382 -11.56 -5.95 -23.57
C GLY A 382 -11.05 -7.14 -22.77
N PHE A 383 -9.92 -6.96 -22.08
CA PHE A 383 -9.46 -7.86 -21.02
C PHE A 383 -8.82 -7.07 -19.86
N HIS A 384 -8.65 -7.75 -18.73
CA HIS A 384 -7.97 -7.23 -17.54
C HIS A 384 -7.33 -8.42 -16.79
N GLY A 385 -6.54 -8.16 -15.74
CA GLY A 385 -5.74 -9.16 -15.03
C GLY A 385 -4.23 -8.93 -15.10
N SER A 386 -3.80 -7.93 -15.86
CA SER A 386 -2.40 -7.53 -16.02
C SER A 386 -1.83 -6.90 -14.73
N ASP A 387 -0.56 -6.52 -14.78
CA ASP A 387 0.14 -5.85 -13.67
C ASP A 387 -0.66 -4.67 -13.12
N ASN A 388 -0.79 -4.63 -11.79
CA ASN A 388 -1.56 -3.62 -11.09
C ASN A 388 -0.94 -2.21 -11.15
N VAL A 389 0.28 -2.03 -11.68
CA VAL A 389 0.85 -0.70 -11.94
C VAL A 389 0.58 -0.18 -13.35
N PHE A 390 0.00 -0.97 -14.26
CA PHE A 390 -0.32 -0.50 -15.60
C PHE A 390 -1.45 0.52 -15.57
N THR A 391 -1.31 1.59 -16.36
CA THR A 391 -2.25 2.71 -16.41
C THR A 391 -3.68 2.25 -16.70
N ASN A 392 -3.86 1.36 -17.67
CA ASN A 392 -5.17 0.84 -18.06
C ASN A 392 -5.83 -0.06 -17.01
N MET A 393 -5.07 -0.53 -16.01
CA MET A 393 -5.60 -1.35 -14.91
C MET A 393 -5.98 -0.51 -13.69
N GLN A 394 -5.64 0.78 -13.65
CA GLN A 394 -5.96 1.62 -12.49
C GLN A 394 -7.47 1.83 -12.34
N ALA A 395 -7.93 1.87 -11.09
CA ALA A 395 -9.34 1.95 -10.71
C ALA A 395 -9.71 3.35 -10.17
N ILE A 396 -11.01 3.60 -9.94
CA ILE A 396 -11.52 4.87 -9.43
C ILE A 396 -11.77 4.84 -7.92
N PHE A 397 -11.73 6.01 -7.29
CA PHE A 397 -12.20 6.24 -5.93
C PHE A 397 -12.82 7.64 -5.80
N ILE A 398 -14.04 7.69 -5.25
CA ILE A 398 -14.73 8.93 -4.90
C ILE A 398 -15.40 8.74 -3.54
N GLY A 399 -14.98 9.51 -2.54
CA GLY A 399 -15.62 9.61 -1.22
C GLY A 399 -16.49 10.86 -1.12
N PHE A 400 -17.76 10.70 -0.70
CA PHE A 400 -18.70 11.81 -0.53
C PHE A 400 -19.49 11.63 0.78
N GLY A 401 -19.77 12.71 1.50
CA GLY A 401 -20.60 12.67 2.71
C GLY A 401 -19.97 13.37 3.92
N PRO A 402 -20.59 13.26 5.11
CA PRO A 402 -20.17 13.98 6.30
C PRO A 402 -18.79 13.57 6.86
N GLY A 403 -18.32 12.35 6.60
CA GLY A 403 -17.01 11.86 7.03
C GLY A 403 -15.85 12.33 6.15
N PHE A 404 -16.11 12.59 4.87
CA PHE A 404 -15.09 12.97 3.89
C PHE A 404 -14.86 14.48 3.83
N LYS A 405 -13.63 14.89 3.53
CA LYS A 405 -13.33 16.26 3.12
C LYS A 405 -14.07 16.60 1.81
N GLU A 406 -14.27 17.88 1.59
CA GLU A 406 -14.94 18.40 0.41
C GLU A 406 -13.91 19.03 -0.53
N ASN A 407 -14.17 19.01 -1.83
CA ASN A 407 -13.33 19.60 -2.87
C ASN A 407 -11.85 19.21 -2.77
N THR A 408 -11.57 17.93 -2.47
CA THR A 408 -10.23 17.46 -2.15
C THR A 408 -9.76 16.42 -3.16
N VAL A 409 -8.57 16.63 -3.73
CA VAL A 409 -7.87 15.63 -4.55
C VAL A 409 -6.68 15.13 -3.75
N VAL A 410 -6.59 13.82 -3.55
CA VAL A 410 -5.52 13.16 -2.80
C VAL A 410 -4.59 12.38 -3.73
N PRO A 411 -3.34 12.07 -3.32
CA PRO A 411 -2.47 11.19 -4.08
C PRO A 411 -3.06 9.79 -4.28
N PRO A 412 -2.62 9.04 -5.31
CA PRO A 412 -3.01 7.64 -5.48
C PRO A 412 -2.65 6.76 -4.28
N PHE A 413 -3.51 5.80 -3.96
CA PHE A 413 -3.33 4.81 -2.90
C PHE A 413 -3.85 3.44 -3.35
N GLU A 414 -3.65 2.39 -2.55
CA GLU A 414 -4.04 1.01 -2.87
C GLU A 414 -5.43 0.65 -2.31
N ASN A 415 -6.18 -0.19 -3.01
CA ASN A 415 -7.55 -0.53 -2.60
C ASN A 415 -7.64 -1.31 -1.27
N ILE A 416 -6.56 -1.96 -0.81
CA ILE A 416 -6.46 -2.61 0.50
C ILE A 416 -6.63 -1.60 1.67
N GLU A 417 -6.32 -0.32 1.45
CA GLU A 417 -6.44 0.72 2.47
C GLU A 417 -7.91 1.09 2.77
N ILE A 418 -8.83 0.77 1.85
CA ILE A 418 -10.24 1.12 1.94
C ILE A 418 -10.93 0.43 3.12
N TYR A 419 -10.51 -0.78 3.50
CA TYR A 419 -11.10 -1.50 4.63
C TYR A 419 -10.97 -0.73 5.95
N ASN A 420 -9.78 -0.19 6.24
CA ASN A 420 -9.55 0.63 7.44
C ASN A 420 -10.36 1.93 7.38
N LEU A 421 -10.40 2.58 6.20
CA LEU A 421 -11.22 3.77 5.98
C LEU A 421 -12.72 3.51 6.24
N MET A 422 -13.25 2.37 5.80
CA MET A 422 -14.64 1.99 6.06
C MET A 422 -14.88 1.72 7.55
N CYS A 423 -13.92 1.10 8.24
CA CYS A 423 -13.99 0.88 9.68
C CYS A 423 -14.04 2.21 10.45
N ASP A 424 -13.22 3.18 10.05
CA ASP A 424 -13.22 4.52 10.65
C ASP A 424 -14.54 5.25 10.38
N LEU A 425 -15.08 5.22 9.15
CA LEU A 425 -16.36 5.86 8.84
C LEU A 425 -17.55 5.25 9.60
N LEU A 426 -17.44 3.97 9.96
CA LEU A 426 -18.45 3.25 10.76
C LEU A 426 -18.19 3.32 12.27
N ASP A 427 -17.08 3.93 12.71
CA ASP A 427 -16.62 3.95 14.11
C ASP A 427 -16.57 2.53 14.71
N ILE A 428 -15.83 1.64 14.04
CA ILE A 428 -15.60 0.25 14.45
C ILE A 428 -14.12 -0.10 14.36
N ARG A 429 -13.68 -1.09 15.14
CA ARG A 429 -12.30 -1.57 15.11
C ARG A 429 -12.10 -2.53 13.92
N PRO A 430 -11.08 -2.31 13.06
CA PRO A 430 -10.76 -3.22 11.97
C PRO A 430 -10.22 -4.55 12.49
N ALA A 431 -10.41 -5.63 11.73
CA ALA A 431 -9.63 -6.86 11.89
C ALA A 431 -8.19 -6.66 11.38
N PRO A 432 -7.22 -7.51 11.76
CA PRO A 432 -5.88 -7.48 11.18
C PRO A 432 -5.94 -7.60 9.65
N ASN A 433 -5.27 -6.67 8.96
CA ASN A 433 -5.28 -6.55 7.51
C ASN A 433 -3.95 -5.98 7.00
N ASN A 434 -3.74 -5.94 5.68
CA ASN A 434 -2.51 -5.45 5.05
C ASN A 434 -2.51 -3.92 4.85
N GLY A 435 -3.64 -3.25 5.00
CA GLY A 435 -3.74 -1.80 4.96
C GLY A 435 -3.03 -1.14 6.16
N THR A 436 -2.48 0.04 5.95
CA THR A 436 -1.76 0.81 6.97
C THR A 436 -2.71 1.80 7.66
N HIS A 437 -3.31 1.41 8.79
CA HIS A 437 -4.35 2.20 9.48
C HIS A 437 -3.87 3.61 9.82
N GLY A 438 -4.57 4.62 9.30
CA GLY A 438 -4.23 6.04 9.42
C GLY A 438 -3.60 6.65 8.16
N SER A 439 -3.15 5.84 7.19
CA SER A 439 -2.61 6.31 5.90
C SER A 439 -3.60 7.23 5.15
N LEU A 440 -4.89 6.93 5.24
CA LEU A 440 -5.99 7.67 4.61
C LEU A 440 -6.65 8.72 5.51
N ASN A 441 -6.08 9.07 6.67
CA ASN A 441 -6.63 10.11 7.55
C ASN A 441 -6.82 11.45 6.84
N HIS A 442 -5.99 11.74 5.84
CA HIS A 442 -6.05 12.96 5.06
C HIS A 442 -7.31 13.06 4.17
N LEU A 443 -8.08 11.98 3.96
CA LEU A 443 -9.39 11.98 3.29
C LEU A 443 -10.53 12.41 4.23
N LEU A 444 -10.33 12.28 5.55
CA LEU A 444 -11.39 12.43 6.55
C LEU A 444 -11.42 13.86 7.12
N LYS A 445 -12.63 14.37 7.39
CA LYS A 445 -12.83 15.64 8.11
C LYS A 445 -12.38 15.55 9.57
N THR A 446 -12.62 14.40 10.19
CA THR A 446 -12.27 14.13 11.59
C THR A 446 -11.79 12.69 11.69
N PRO A 447 -10.46 12.46 11.62
CA PRO A 447 -9.91 11.11 11.79
C PRO A 447 -10.27 10.53 13.17
N ILE A 448 -10.66 9.26 13.20
CA ILE A 448 -10.99 8.55 14.45
C ILE A 448 -9.75 7.85 15.01
N HIS A 449 -8.96 7.23 14.14
CA HIS A 449 -7.69 6.61 14.51
C HIS A 449 -6.54 7.61 14.40
N MET A 450 -5.78 7.78 15.49
CA MET A 450 -4.55 8.56 15.51
C MET A 450 -3.37 7.60 15.53
N PRO A 451 -2.66 7.41 14.39
CA PRO A 451 -1.60 6.44 14.30
C PRO A 451 -0.40 6.88 15.15
N VAL A 452 0.38 5.89 15.60
CA VAL A 452 1.65 6.11 16.30
C VAL A 452 2.74 5.30 15.62
N ASN A 453 3.97 5.81 15.67
CA ASN A 453 5.12 5.06 15.19
C ASN A 453 5.29 3.76 16.01
N PRO A 454 5.68 2.65 15.37
CA PRO A 454 5.92 1.39 16.08
C PRO A 454 7.09 1.55 17.06
N ALA A 455 6.95 0.99 18.25
CA ALA A 455 8.03 0.99 19.23
C ALA A 455 9.19 0.12 18.76
N GLN A 456 10.42 0.56 19.02
CA GLN A 456 11.61 -0.25 18.82
C GLN A 456 11.58 -1.44 19.80
N LEU A 457 11.66 -2.66 19.28
CA LEU A 457 11.61 -3.89 20.08
C LEU A 457 12.99 -4.42 20.44
N SER A 458 13.98 -4.15 19.59
CA SER A 458 15.37 -4.55 19.79
C SER A 458 16.25 -3.32 19.99
N HIS A 459 17.06 -3.29 21.05
CA HIS A 459 17.88 -2.12 21.40
C HIS A 459 19.33 -2.28 20.96
N GLU A 460 20.00 -1.13 20.79
CA GLU A 460 21.39 -1.05 20.41
C GLU A 460 22.29 -1.73 21.46
N SER A 461 23.19 -2.59 20.99
CA SER A 461 24.27 -3.20 21.76
C SER A 461 25.59 -2.47 21.48
N LEU A 462 26.58 -2.62 22.37
CA LEU A 462 27.89 -1.97 22.21
C LEU A 462 28.73 -2.66 21.11
N CYS A 463 29.33 -1.86 20.24
CA CYS A 463 30.41 -2.23 19.31
C CYS A 463 31.53 -1.20 19.45
N GLU A 464 32.40 -1.42 20.42
CA GLU A 464 33.49 -0.51 20.76
C GLU A 464 34.82 -1.26 20.71
N ALA A 465 35.87 -0.53 20.37
CA ALA A 465 37.24 -1.01 20.43
C ALA A 465 38.11 0.02 21.15
N THR A 466 39.13 -0.45 21.84
CA THR A 466 40.14 0.41 22.48
C THR A 466 41.49 0.35 21.78
N ASP A 467 41.75 -0.71 21.02
CA ASP A 467 42.99 -0.94 20.29
C ASP A 467 42.77 -0.69 18.79
N PRO A 468 43.57 0.17 18.13
CA PRO A 468 43.50 0.34 16.67
C PRO A 468 44.00 -0.87 15.88
N ILE A 469 44.56 -1.89 16.54
CA ILE A 469 45.05 -3.12 15.91
C ILE A 469 43.99 -4.22 16.03
N PRO A 470 43.60 -4.88 14.91
CA PRO A 470 42.67 -5.99 14.96
C PRO A 470 43.28 -7.20 15.68
N THR A 471 42.48 -7.85 16.51
CA THR A 471 42.87 -9.09 17.22
C THR A 471 42.98 -10.30 16.29
N ASP A 472 42.23 -10.28 15.18
CA ASP A 472 42.27 -11.26 14.11
C ASP A 472 42.09 -10.51 12.77
N ASN A 473 42.87 -10.85 11.76
CA ASN A 473 42.76 -10.25 10.42
C ASN A 473 41.61 -10.86 9.60
N LEU A 474 40.87 -11.84 10.13
CA LEU A 474 39.73 -12.52 9.49
C LEU A 474 40.07 -13.14 8.13
N GLN A 475 41.35 -13.46 7.95
CA GLN A 475 41.96 -13.93 6.70
C GLN A 475 41.76 -12.96 5.52
N CYS A 476 41.56 -11.69 5.81
CA CYS A 476 41.44 -10.62 4.83
C CYS A 476 42.84 -10.05 4.51
N THR A 477 43.18 -9.93 3.22
CA THR A 477 44.48 -9.44 2.76
C THR A 477 44.31 -8.23 1.85
N CYS A 478 45.04 -7.15 2.12
CA CYS A 478 45.14 -5.96 1.27
C CYS A 478 46.62 -5.64 1.06
N LYS A 479 47.02 -5.03 -0.06
CA LYS A 479 48.45 -4.77 -0.34
C LYS A 479 49.03 -3.53 0.37
N SER A 480 48.19 -2.66 0.93
CA SER A 480 48.57 -1.33 1.46
C SER A 480 49.00 -1.27 2.95
N GLN A 481 49.46 -2.37 3.55
CA GLN A 481 48.78 -2.88 4.76
C GLN A 481 49.48 -2.88 6.14
N THR A 482 50.23 -1.85 6.57
CA THR A 482 50.54 -1.77 8.03
C THR A 482 50.35 -0.38 8.62
N THR A 483 51.12 0.62 8.19
CA THR A 483 51.05 1.96 8.80
C THR A 483 49.73 2.69 8.50
N ALA A 484 49.22 2.58 7.27
CA ALA A 484 47.95 3.21 6.85
C ALA A 484 46.73 2.62 7.58
N MET A 485 46.79 1.34 7.98
CA MET A 485 45.69 0.66 8.67
C MET A 485 45.50 1.18 10.10
N VAL A 486 46.59 1.35 10.85
CA VAL A 486 46.53 1.90 12.21
C VAL A 486 45.99 3.32 12.19
N CYS A 487 46.42 4.16 11.23
CA CYS A 487 45.88 5.51 11.06
C CYS A 487 44.39 5.51 10.70
N ALA A 488 43.95 4.64 9.77
CA ALA A 488 42.54 4.53 9.42
C ALA A 488 41.67 4.04 10.60
N ASN A 489 42.18 3.08 11.37
CA ASN A 489 41.47 2.57 12.55
C ASN A 489 41.42 3.60 13.69
N GLN A 490 42.43 4.46 13.83
CA GLN A 490 42.37 5.59 14.77
C GLN A 490 41.25 6.57 14.42
N ILE A 491 40.93 6.78 13.14
CA ILE A 491 39.79 7.61 12.72
C ILE A 491 38.48 6.98 13.21
N LEU A 492 38.31 5.66 13.04
CA LEU A 492 37.13 4.92 13.53
C LEU A 492 36.98 4.97 15.05
N LEU A 493 38.09 5.07 15.79
CA LEU A 493 38.09 5.22 17.25
C LEU A 493 37.87 6.68 17.71
N ALA A 494 38.12 7.66 16.85
CA ALA A 494 38.03 9.08 17.17
C ALA A 494 36.60 9.65 17.08
N PHE A 495 35.57 8.83 16.83
CA PHE A 495 34.17 9.29 16.77
C PHE A 495 33.61 9.56 18.18
N TRP A 496 33.98 10.71 18.75
CA TRP A 496 33.39 11.25 19.98
C TRP A 496 31.92 11.66 19.78
N MET A 497 31.16 11.82 20.87
CA MET A 497 29.73 12.15 20.86
C MET A 497 29.37 13.37 19.97
N ALA A 498 30.22 14.40 19.88
CA ALA A 498 29.96 15.59 19.07
C ALA A 498 30.01 15.33 17.56
N ILE A 499 30.93 14.48 17.09
CA ILE A 499 31.06 14.11 15.67
C ILE A 499 29.89 13.20 15.28
N SER A 500 29.53 12.27 16.17
CA SER A 500 28.40 11.35 15.99
C SER A 500 27.07 12.08 15.74
N ALA A 501 26.82 13.20 16.42
CA ALA A 501 25.62 14.01 16.20
C ALA A 501 25.62 14.69 14.81
N SER A 502 26.77 15.16 14.34
CA SER A 502 26.88 15.77 13.01
C SER A 502 26.66 14.75 11.89
N LEU A 503 27.25 13.56 12.02
CA LEU A 503 27.06 12.46 11.08
C LEU A 503 25.60 12.00 11.03
N ARG A 504 24.93 11.88 12.18
CA ARG A 504 23.49 11.57 12.21
C ARG A 504 22.66 12.61 11.46
N ARG A 505 22.95 13.91 11.62
CA ARG A 505 22.24 14.95 10.85
C ARG A 505 22.45 14.81 9.35
N LEU A 506 23.66 14.44 8.92
CA LEU A 506 24.00 14.32 7.50
C LEU A 506 23.41 13.07 6.87
N HIS A 507 23.54 11.92 7.52
CA HIS A 507 23.25 10.61 6.94
C HIS A 507 21.97 9.97 7.46
N HIS A 508 21.45 10.39 8.63
CA HIS A 508 20.09 10.08 9.09
C HIS A 508 19.22 11.35 9.19
N PRO A 509 19.10 12.16 8.11
CA PRO A 509 18.34 13.41 8.16
C PRO A 509 16.85 13.21 8.49
N PHE A 510 16.35 11.97 8.36
CA PHE A 510 14.97 11.58 8.62
C PHE A 510 14.83 10.62 9.82
N GLY A 511 15.87 10.53 10.65
CA GLY A 511 15.91 9.68 11.82
C GLY A 511 16.55 8.32 11.60
N THR A 512 17.02 7.73 12.69
CA THR A 512 17.67 6.40 12.68
C THR A 512 16.60 5.32 12.55
N PRO A 513 16.76 4.34 11.63
CA PRO A 513 15.81 3.23 11.52
C PRO A 513 15.63 2.50 12.86
N ARG A 514 14.37 2.23 13.23
CA ARG A 514 14.05 1.42 14.41
C ARG A 514 14.01 -0.06 14.05
N VAL A 515 14.58 -0.91 14.87
CA VAL A 515 14.47 -2.37 14.71
C VAL A 515 13.22 -2.83 15.46
N VAL A 516 12.19 -3.19 14.70
CA VAL A 516 10.87 -3.64 15.20
C VAL A 516 10.73 -5.17 15.18
N GLN A 517 11.73 -5.88 14.67
CA GLN A 517 11.89 -7.32 14.94
C GLN A 517 12.34 -7.53 16.39
N SER A 518 11.73 -8.47 17.11
CA SER A 518 12.14 -8.83 18.47
C SER A 518 13.44 -9.65 18.47
N ASP A 519 14.13 -9.65 19.61
CA ASP A 519 15.29 -10.52 19.88
C ASP A 519 16.49 -10.34 18.93
N ALA A 520 16.57 -9.22 18.23
CA ALA A 520 17.68 -8.86 17.37
C ALA A 520 18.78 -8.13 18.16
N THR A 521 20.02 -8.51 17.91
CA THR A 521 21.22 -7.86 18.45
C THR A 521 21.92 -7.09 17.35
N PHE A 522 21.89 -5.77 17.44
CA PHE A 522 22.59 -4.89 16.52
C PHE A 522 23.37 -3.80 17.25
N CYS A 523 24.27 -3.11 16.56
CA CYS A 523 24.97 -1.94 17.05
C CYS A 523 25.03 -0.88 15.94
N LEU A 524 25.14 0.40 16.31
CA LEU A 524 25.25 1.47 15.33
C LEU A 524 26.71 1.85 15.13
N LEU A 525 27.22 1.68 13.91
CA LEU A 525 28.59 2.04 13.55
C LEU A 525 28.60 3.37 12.78
N HIS A 526 29.46 4.27 13.24
CA HIS A 526 29.66 5.59 12.66
C HIS A 526 30.91 5.61 11.76
N HIS A 527 30.79 6.22 10.59
CA HIS A 527 31.87 6.43 9.63
C HIS A 527 31.78 7.85 9.08
N SER A 528 32.81 8.29 8.39
CA SER A 528 32.90 9.65 7.85
C SER A 528 31.78 9.96 6.82
N ASP A 529 31.45 8.98 5.97
CA ASP A 529 30.49 9.17 4.86
C ASP A 529 29.21 8.32 4.98
N TYR A 530 29.08 7.48 6.02
CA TYR A 530 27.89 6.65 6.24
C TYR A 530 27.72 6.17 7.68
N LEU A 531 26.51 5.73 8.01
CA LEU A 531 26.18 5.02 9.25
C LEU A 531 25.61 3.66 8.89
N ASN A 532 25.78 2.66 9.76
CA ASN A 532 25.14 1.37 9.57
C ASN A 532 24.64 0.76 10.88
N GLY A 533 23.57 -0.02 10.79
CA GLY A 533 23.08 -0.86 11.89
C GLY A 533 23.59 -2.28 11.71
N TYR A 534 24.71 -2.63 12.34
CA TYR A 534 25.35 -3.94 12.18
C TYR A 534 24.69 -5.00 13.05
N SER A 535 24.18 -6.09 12.45
CA SER A 535 23.62 -7.23 13.19
C SER A 535 24.70 -8.25 13.54
N LYS A 536 24.84 -8.55 14.82
CA LYS A 536 25.70 -9.63 15.32
C LYS A 536 25.10 -11.01 15.03
N ASP A 537 23.78 -11.09 14.90
CA ASP A 537 23.07 -12.34 14.59
C ASP A 537 23.14 -12.72 13.11
N ARG A 538 23.37 -11.74 12.22
CA ARG A 538 23.49 -11.94 10.76
C ARG A 538 24.92 -11.76 10.23
N LEU A 539 25.85 -11.31 11.08
CA LEU A 539 27.23 -10.98 10.74
C LEU A 539 27.35 -9.95 9.60
N MET A 540 26.35 -9.09 9.41
CA MET A 540 26.29 -8.07 8.36
C MET A 540 25.39 -6.89 8.78
N PRO A 541 25.44 -5.74 8.08
CA PRO A 541 24.48 -4.66 8.30
C PRO A 541 23.03 -5.09 8.03
N LEU A 542 22.11 -4.70 8.90
CA LEU A 542 20.68 -4.67 8.62
C LEU A 542 20.35 -3.56 7.63
N TRP A 543 21.04 -2.44 7.76
CA TRP A 543 20.92 -1.29 6.87
C TRP A 543 22.22 -0.47 6.90
N VAL A 544 22.47 0.24 5.81
CA VAL A 544 23.49 1.27 5.63
C VAL A 544 22.78 2.54 5.17
N SER A 545 23.19 3.71 5.68
CA SER A 545 22.63 4.99 5.28
C SER A 545 23.70 6.06 5.06
N TYR A 546 23.58 6.77 3.95
CA TYR A 546 24.53 7.77 3.48
C TYR A 546 23.82 8.80 2.61
N THR A 547 24.43 9.97 2.45
CA THR A 547 23.84 11.08 1.70
C THR A 547 24.83 11.57 0.69
N ILE A 548 24.40 11.64 -0.56
CA ILE A 548 25.25 11.91 -1.71
C ILE A 548 24.89 13.29 -2.29
N PRO A 549 25.88 14.18 -2.50
CA PRO A 549 25.65 15.46 -3.17
C PRO A 549 25.45 15.29 -4.69
N PRO A 550 24.99 16.34 -5.41
CA PRO A 550 24.74 16.25 -6.86
C PRO A 550 25.98 15.97 -7.74
N LEU A 551 27.17 16.30 -7.24
CA LEU A 551 28.44 16.12 -7.94
C LEU A 551 29.28 15.11 -7.17
N VAL A 552 29.63 13.99 -7.81
CA VAL A 552 30.43 12.91 -7.21
C VAL A 552 31.59 12.55 -8.14
N SER A 553 32.76 12.30 -7.58
CA SER A 553 33.93 11.79 -8.30
C SER A 553 34.00 10.28 -8.11
N LEU A 554 34.29 9.52 -9.18
CA LEU A 554 34.41 8.06 -9.15
C LEU A 554 35.86 7.66 -9.45
N PRO A 555 36.73 7.48 -8.44
CA PRO A 555 38.06 6.92 -8.66
C PRO A 555 38.01 5.40 -8.91
N GLU A 556 38.93 4.89 -9.76
CA GLU A 556 39.16 3.44 -9.92
C GLU A 556 39.93 2.87 -8.72
N LEU A 557 39.47 1.75 -8.15
CA LEU A 557 40.01 1.20 -6.90
C LEU A 557 40.24 -0.32 -6.91
N GLU A 558 41.36 -0.73 -6.33
CA GLU A 558 41.62 -2.12 -5.95
C GLU A 558 40.79 -2.44 -4.69
N VAL A 559 39.69 -3.18 -4.85
CA VAL A 559 38.81 -3.51 -3.72
C VAL A 559 39.44 -4.59 -2.86
N CYS A 560 40.00 -4.17 -1.73
CA CYS A 560 40.39 -5.04 -0.63
C CYS A 560 39.53 -4.71 0.59
N VAL A 561 39.35 -5.66 1.51
CA VAL A 561 38.64 -5.43 2.78
C VAL A 561 39.57 -5.73 3.97
N ARG A 562 39.40 -5.02 5.08
CA ARG A 562 40.08 -5.31 6.36
C ARG A 562 39.07 -5.59 7.47
N ALA A 563 39.52 -6.22 8.55
CA ALA A 563 38.70 -6.40 9.75
C ALA A 563 38.28 -5.05 10.35
N ASP A 564 37.00 -4.88 10.70
CA ASP A 564 36.53 -3.79 11.55
C ASP A 564 36.85 -4.11 13.01
N ILE A 565 37.70 -3.30 13.62
CA ILE A 565 38.15 -3.48 15.01
C ILE A 565 37.02 -3.40 16.04
N ARG A 566 35.91 -2.71 15.73
CA ARG A 566 34.77 -2.48 16.64
C ARG A 566 33.86 -3.70 16.75
N VAL A 567 33.93 -4.61 15.77
CA VAL A 567 33.13 -5.83 15.73
C VAL A 567 34.03 -7.00 16.14
N PRO A 568 33.64 -7.82 17.13
CA PRO A 568 34.48 -8.92 17.56
C PRO A 568 34.63 -9.95 16.42
N PRO A 569 35.77 -10.66 16.35
CA PRO A 569 35.99 -11.67 15.30
C PRO A 569 34.88 -12.72 15.24
N ALA A 570 34.35 -13.17 16.38
CA ALA A 570 33.24 -14.13 16.45
C ALA A 570 31.91 -13.62 15.86
N ALA A 571 31.76 -12.30 15.72
CA ALA A 571 30.60 -11.66 15.11
C ALA A 571 30.93 -11.03 13.74
N SER A 572 32.03 -11.45 13.10
CA SER A 572 32.50 -10.92 11.81
C SER A 572 32.57 -12.02 10.75
N GLN A 573 32.55 -11.65 9.46
CA GLN A 573 32.70 -12.60 8.35
C GLN A 573 34.17 -12.92 8.06
N LEU A 574 34.44 -14.14 7.59
CA LEU A 574 35.76 -14.53 7.08
C LEU A 574 35.89 -14.22 5.58
N CYS A 575 36.97 -13.53 5.19
CA CYS A 575 37.27 -13.27 3.78
C CYS A 575 37.61 -14.53 2.99
N LEU A 576 38.07 -15.59 3.67
CA LEU A 576 38.39 -16.89 3.07
C LEU A 576 37.22 -17.44 2.25
N ARG A 577 36.00 -17.34 2.78
CA ARG A 577 34.78 -17.88 2.16
C ARG A 577 34.60 -17.39 0.72
N TYR A 578 34.79 -16.09 0.51
CA TYR A 578 34.57 -15.46 -0.80
C TYR A 578 35.76 -15.58 -1.75
N ARG A 579 36.93 -15.94 -1.24
CA ARG A 579 38.11 -16.20 -2.07
C ARG A 579 38.08 -17.62 -2.63
N ASP A 580 37.60 -18.57 -1.83
CA ASP A 580 37.66 -19.98 -2.14
C ASP A 580 36.35 -20.50 -2.80
N ASP A 581 35.25 -19.75 -2.72
CA ASP A 581 33.97 -20.07 -3.37
C ASP A 581 33.78 -19.26 -4.68
N PRO A 582 33.83 -19.88 -5.87
CA PRO A 582 33.62 -19.17 -7.14
C PRO A 582 32.15 -18.80 -7.39
N THR A 583 31.21 -19.36 -6.64
CA THR A 583 29.76 -19.15 -6.81
C THR A 583 29.22 -17.99 -5.98
N LEU A 584 29.98 -17.55 -4.97
CA LEU A 584 29.55 -16.53 -4.01
C LEU A 584 30.68 -15.53 -3.75
N SER A 585 30.41 -14.25 -4.00
CA SER A 585 31.28 -13.14 -3.65
C SER A 585 30.71 -12.41 -2.43
N TYR A 586 31.37 -11.33 -2.03
CA TYR A 586 30.77 -10.26 -1.23
C TYR A 586 30.61 -8.99 -2.08
N GLY A 587 29.65 -8.16 -1.69
CA GLY A 587 29.53 -6.76 -2.09
C GLY A 587 29.60 -5.83 -0.87
N LEU A 588 29.83 -4.55 -1.14
CA LEU A 588 29.84 -3.50 -0.12
C LEU A 588 28.53 -2.71 -0.21
N LEU A 589 27.88 -2.50 0.93
CA LEU A 589 26.59 -1.80 0.98
C LEU A 589 26.77 -0.27 0.87
N HIS A 590 27.81 0.29 1.51
CA HIS A 590 28.33 1.61 1.16
C HIS A 590 29.48 1.45 0.15
N PRO A 591 29.41 2.08 -1.04
CA PRO A 591 30.44 1.95 -2.05
C PRO A 591 31.65 2.87 -1.78
N PRO A 592 32.90 2.38 -1.92
CA PRO A 592 34.10 3.14 -1.55
C PRO A 592 34.37 4.36 -2.45
N ASN A 593 33.88 4.34 -3.68
CA ASN A 593 34.05 5.38 -4.70
C ASN A 593 33.05 6.54 -4.61
N LEU A 594 32.06 6.51 -3.68
CA LEU A 594 31.11 7.62 -3.48
C LEU A 594 31.46 8.48 -2.25
N ASN A 595 32.76 8.65 -1.97
CA ASN A 595 33.21 9.43 -0.80
C ASN A 595 32.93 10.93 -0.97
N ALA A 596 32.29 11.53 0.04
CA ALA A 596 32.05 12.97 0.07
C ALA A 596 33.15 13.71 0.85
N SER A 597 33.64 13.09 1.93
CA SER A 597 34.53 13.74 2.89
C SER A 597 35.51 12.78 3.60
N GLY A 598 35.20 11.48 3.64
CA GLY A 598 35.98 10.46 4.33
C GLY A 598 37.00 9.73 3.45
N PRO A 599 37.95 9.01 4.08
CA PRO A 599 38.84 8.13 3.36
C PRO A 599 38.06 6.91 2.85
N GLU A 600 38.34 6.46 1.62
CA GLU A 600 37.71 5.29 0.99
C GLU A 600 37.87 4.02 1.85
N THR A 601 38.95 3.97 2.64
CA THR A 601 39.21 2.90 3.59
C THR A 601 38.09 2.75 4.63
N ASP A 602 37.29 3.76 4.94
CA ASP A 602 36.14 3.61 5.85
C ASP A 602 35.05 2.66 5.31
N SER A 603 35.02 2.45 3.99
CA SER A 603 34.08 1.53 3.32
C SER A 603 34.66 0.13 3.11
N LEU A 604 35.99 0.02 3.12
CA LEU A 604 36.75 -1.21 2.88
C LEU A 604 36.93 -2.03 4.17
N ILE A 605 35.83 -2.31 4.87
CA ILE A 605 35.82 -3.01 6.17
C ILE A 605 34.80 -4.16 6.20
N THR A 606 35.05 -5.18 7.03
CA THR A 606 34.19 -6.36 7.14
C THR A 606 32.77 -6.06 7.60
N SER A 607 32.57 -5.01 8.39
CA SER A 607 31.25 -4.57 8.85
C SER A 607 30.40 -3.89 7.79
N ASN A 608 30.91 -3.71 6.56
CA ASN A 608 30.17 -3.19 5.40
C ASN A 608 29.92 -4.26 4.32
N MET A 609 30.32 -5.51 4.58
CA MET A 609 30.17 -6.62 3.64
C MET A 609 28.81 -7.31 3.73
N ALA A 610 28.26 -7.70 2.59
CA ALA A 610 27.15 -8.65 2.49
C ALA A 610 27.44 -9.73 1.42
N PRO A 611 27.03 -11.00 1.62
CA PRO A 611 27.13 -12.04 0.60
C PRO A 611 26.37 -11.63 -0.66
N MET A 612 27.03 -11.66 -1.81
CA MET A 612 26.44 -11.34 -3.12
C MET A 612 26.89 -12.33 -4.19
N PHE A 613 25.94 -12.86 -4.97
CA PHE A 613 26.26 -13.59 -6.17
C PHE A 613 27.02 -12.69 -7.16
N PRO A 614 28.04 -13.20 -7.87
CA PRO A 614 28.79 -12.39 -8.84
C PRO A 614 27.91 -11.65 -9.85
N ALA A 615 26.90 -12.33 -10.41
CA ALA A 615 25.96 -11.72 -11.35
C ALA A 615 25.17 -10.55 -10.72
N PHE A 616 24.72 -10.69 -9.48
CA PHE A 616 24.03 -9.59 -8.78
C PHE A 616 25.00 -8.46 -8.39
N LYS A 617 26.25 -8.78 -8.07
CA LYS A 617 27.28 -7.79 -7.76
C LYS A 617 27.53 -6.86 -8.94
N ASP A 618 27.48 -7.35 -10.18
CA ASP A 618 27.57 -6.52 -11.39
C ASP A 618 26.43 -5.49 -11.44
N VAL A 619 25.19 -5.93 -11.18
CA VAL A 619 24.00 -5.06 -11.09
C VAL A 619 24.14 -4.04 -9.97
N TRP A 620 24.56 -4.49 -8.79
CA TRP A 620 24.79 -3.63 -7.62
C TRP A 620 25.83 -2.55 -7.92
N THR A 621 26.92 -2.92 -8.58
CA THR A 621 28.01 -2.02 -8.94
C THR A 621 27.54 -1.01 -9.98
N HIS A 622 26.84 -1.45 -11.03
CA HIS A 622 26.26 -0.54 -12.03
C HIS A 622 25.25 0.44 -11.43
N PHE A 623 24.42 0.00 -10.48
CA PHE A 623 23.52 0.90 -9.76
C PHE A 623 24.29 2.01 -9.06
N HIS A 624 25.34 1.67 -8.30
CA HIS A 624 26.12 2.65 -7.53
C HIS A 624 27.00 3.55 -8.41
N ASP A 625 27.57 3.02 -9.48
CA ASP A 625 28.55 3.74 -10.31
C ASP A 625 27.88 4.57 -11.42
N VAL A 626 26.69 4.17 -11.88
CA VAL A 626 26.04 4.79 -13.05
C VAL A 626 24.70 5.41 -12.70
N LEU A 627 23.81 4.68 -12.02
CA LEU A 627 22.44 5.14 -11.81
C LEU A 627 22.32 6.11 -10.63
N LEU A 628 23.01 5.80 -9.52
CA LEU A 628 22.94 6.59 -8.31
C LEU A 628 23.50 8.02 -8.46
N PRO A 629 24.62 8.26 -9.17
CA PRO A 629 25.08 9.61 -9.49
C PRO A 629 24.08 10.40 -10.34
N LYS A 630 23.39 9.75 -11.29
CA LYS A 630 22.32 10.38 -12.08
C LYS A 630 21.15 10.81 -11.21
N TYR A 631 20.69 9.93 -10.30
CA TYR A 631 19.66 10.28 -9.33
C TYR A 631 20.09 11.44 -8.44
N ALA A 632 21.31 11.41 -7.91
CA ALA A 632 21.83 12.50 -7.08
C ALA A 632 21.87 13.84 -7.84
N GLN A 633 22.26 13.82 -9.11
CA GLN A 633 22.27 15.02 -9.95
C GLN A 633 20.86 15.56 -10.21
N GLN A 634 19.91 14.68 -10.58
CA GLN A 634 18.53 15.06 -10.90
C GLN A 634 17.75 15.55 -9.68
N LEU A 635 18.02 14.98 -8.49
CA LEU A 635 17.26 15.24 -7.27
C LEU A 635 17.89 16.29 -6.34
N ASN A 636 18.96 16.98 -6.79
CA ASN A 636 19.75 17.90 -5.97
C ASN A 636 20.28 17.25 -4.67
N GLY A 637 20.85 16.05 -4.84
CA GLY A 637 21.34 15.19 -3.77
C GLY A 637 20.28 14.17 -3.33
N VAL A 638 20.74 13.04 -2.82
CA VAL A 638 19.87 11.93 -2.41
C VAL A 638 20.41 11.29 -1.12
N ASN A 639 19.52 11.00 -0.18
CA ASN A 639 19.82 10.09 0.92
C ASN A 639 19.51 8.65 0.46
N VAL A 640 20.44 7.75 0.70
CA VAL A 640 20.32 6.34 0.34
C VAL A 640 20.23 5.53 1.61
N MET A 641 19.33 4.57 1.61
CA MET A 641 19.28 3.51 2.62
C MET A 641 19.20 2.16 1.94
N SER A 642 20.12 1.26 2.26
CA SER A 642 20.19 -0.06 1.63
C SER A 642 20.50 -1.16 2.63
N GLY A 643 20.11 -2.39 2.31
CA GLY A 643 20.36 -3.53 3.18
C GLY A 643 19.81 -4.85 2.64
N PRO A 644 20.13 -5.96 3.31
CA PRO A 644 19.68 -7.30 2.93
C PRO A 644 18.25 -7.59 3.39
N ILE A 645 17.55 -8.46 2.67
CA ILE A 645 16.24 -9.04 3.01
C ILE A 645 16.37 -10.56 3.09
N PHE A 646 15.62 -11.16 4.01
CA PHE A 646 15.50 -12.61 4.19
C PHE A 646 14.01 -12.94 4.28
N ASP A 647 13.55 -13.66 3.27
CA ASP A 647 12.14 -14.00 3.00
C ASP A 647 12.16 -15.33 2.22
N GLU A 648 12.63 -16.38 2.89
CA GLU A 648 12.79 -17.73 2.35
C GLU A 648 11.45 -18.45 2.19
N ASP A 649 10.46 -18.09 3.01
CA ASP A 649 9.09 -18.64 2.96
C ASP A 649 8.14 -17.82 2.07
N PHE A 650 8.67 -16.77 1.41
CA PHE A 650 7.99 -15.93 0.41
C PHE A 650 6.66 -15.35 0.91
N ASP A 651 6.55 -15.09 2.22
CA ASP A 651 5.36 -14.58 2.88
C ASP A 651 5.27 -13.06 2.94
N GLY A 652 6.32 -12.37 2.49
CA GLY A 652 6.38 -10.92 2.46
C GLY A 652 6.75 -10.26 3.80
N ASN A 653 7.20 -11.04 4.79
CA ASN A 653 7.63 -10.58 6.10
C ASN A 653 9.10 -10.98 6.37
N VAL A 654 9.68 -10.36 7.40
CA VAL A 654 11.03 -10.70 7.83
C VAL A 654 11.08 -12.11 8.43
N ASP A 655 11.99 -12.93 7.91
CA ASP A 655 12.25 -14.26 8.46
C ASP A 655 12.72 -14.20 9.94
N PRO A 656 12.30 -15.18 10.78
CA PRO A 656 12.84 -15.35 12.13
C PRO A 656 14.37 -15.49 12.13
N LEU A 657 15.02 -14.89 13.13
CA LEU A 657 16.47 -15.02 13.30
C LEU A 657 16.86 -16.48 13.57
N ARG A 658 17.84 -16.98 12.81
CA ARG A 658 18.42 -18.32 12.97
C ARG A 658 19.81 -18.21 13.57
N LYS A 659 20.17 -19.14 14.46
CA LYS A 659 21.54 -19.21 15.02
C LYS A 659 22.53 -19.54 13.91
N ILE A 660 23.50 -18.66 13.69
CA ILE A 660 24.61 -18.91 12.78
C ILE A 660 25.64 -19.81 13.48
N SER A 661 26.14 -20.80 12.75
CA SER A 661 27.29 -21.60 13.16
C SER A 661 28.54 -21.09 12.45
N GLY A 662 29.53 -20.63 13.21
CA GLY A 662 30.77 -20.07 12.65
C GLY A 662 30.63 -18.64 12.13
N ASN A 663 31.55 -18.24 11.25
CA ASN A 663 31.72 -16.88 10.74
C ASN A 663 31.13 -16.70 9.33
N GLU A 664 30.06 -17.45 9.04
CA GLU A 664 29.42 -17.50 7.73
C GLU A 664 28.07 -16.80 7.77
N ALA A 665 28.00 -15.62 7.15
CA ALA A 665 26.74 -14.88 7.06
C ALA A 665 25.72 -15.60 6.15
N PRO A 666 24.41 -15.56 6.46
CA PRO A 666 23.37 -16.13 5.61
C PRO A 666 23.28 -15.36 4.28
N ILE A 667 22.90 -16.04 3.20
CA ILE A 667 22.74 -15.41 1.88
C ILE A 667 21.38 -14.70 1.83
N PRO A 668 21.30 -13.39 1.56
CA PRO A 668 20.03 -12.68 1.44
C PRO A 668 19.19 -13.20 0.27
N THR A 669 17.86 -13.20 0.39
CA THR A 669 16.97 -13.51 -0.74
C THR A 669 16.82 -12.30 -1.67
N HIS A 670 16.87 -11.09 -1.10
CA HIS A 670 16.77 -9.83 -1.83
C HIS A 670 17.68 -8.77 -1.17
N PHE A 671 17.87 -7.64 -1.85
CA PHE A 671 18.41 -6.41 -1.27
C PHE A 671 17.42 -5.28 -1.47
N PHE A 672 17.26 -4.41 -0.48
CA PHE A 672 16.47 -3.20 -0.63
C PHE A 672 17.34 -1.98 -0.87
N VAL A 673 16.79 -1.00 -1.57
CA VAL A 673 17.33 0.36 -1.69
C VAL A 673 16.17 1.35 -1.57
N ILE A 674 16.33 2.38 -0.73
CA ILE A 674 15.43 3.52 -0.59
C ILE A 674 16.23 4.77 -0.94
N LEU A 675 15.75 5.52 -1.92
CA LEU A 675 16.24 6.83 -2.31
C LEU A 675 15.26 7.89 -1.80
N THR A 676 15.74 8.81 -0.98
CA THR A 676 14.91 9.86 -0.39
C THR A 676 15.48 11.23 -0.71
N SER A 677 14.62 12.12 -1.23
CA SER A 677 14.96 13.51 -1.56
C SER A 677 13.78 14.44 -1.25
N CYS A 678 13.98 15.74 -1.47
CA CYS A 678 12.90 16.73 -1.38
C CYS A 678 12.04 16.69 -2.62
N GLU A 679 10.73 16.90 -2.47
CA GLU A 679 9.89 17.24 -3.64
C GLU A 679 10.30 18.60 -4.23
N ASN A 680 10.63 19.57 -3.38
CA ASN A 680 11.17 20.85 -3.83
C ASN A 680 12.69 20.73 -4.05
N LEU A 681 13.10 20.59 -5.31
CA LEU A 681 14.50 20.43 -5.74
C LEU A 681 15.40 21.62 -5.41
N THR A 682 14.86 22.74 -4.92
CA THR A 682 15.67 23.85 -4.39
C THR A 682 16.43 23.44 -3.12
N PHE A 683 15.90 22.47 -2.38
CA PHE A 683 16.50 21.96 -1.15
C PHE A 683 17.15 20.60 -1.38
N ASN A 684 18.24 20.34 -0.66
CA ASN A 684 18.85 19.02 -0.59
C ASN A 684 18.19 18.17 0.51
N PRO A 685 18.41 16.84 0.54
CA PRO A 685 17.77 15.94 1.50
C PRO A 685 18.01 16.29 2.97
N VAL A 686 19.15 16.90 3.30
CA VAL A 686 19.55 17.22 4.69
C VAL A 686 18.76 18.43 5.22
N ASN A 687 18.69 19.49 4.42
CA ASN A 687 18.03 20.75 4.77
C ASN A 687 16.68 20.89 4.09
N CYS A 688 16.01 19.76 3.87
CA CYS A 688 14.80 19.74 3.10
C CYS A 688 13.73 20.61 3.78
N GLU A 689 12.96 21.40 3.03
CA GLU A 689 11.78 22.11 3.52
C GLU A 689 10.56 21.66 2.72
N GLY A 690 9.51 21.24 3.43
CA GLY A 690 8.32 20.66 2.82
C GLY A 690 8.38 19.12 2.67
N PRO A 691 7.53 18.56 1.78
CA PRO A 691 7.34 17.13 1.65
C PRO A 691 8.57 16.40 1.10
N LEU A 692 8.73 15.16 1.56
CA LEU A 692 9.73 14.23 1.07
C LEU A 692 9.14 13.39 -0.06
N GLN A 693 10.00 12.98 -0.98
CA GLN A 693 9.70 11.91 -1.94
C GLN A 693 10.63 10.73 -1.70
N ALA A 694 10.10 9.52 -1.90
CA ALA A 694 10.85 8.29 -1.78
C ALA A 694 10.67 7.42 -3.03
N LYS A 695 11.78 6.91 -3.56
CA LYS A 695 11.82 5.87 -4.59
C LYS A 695 12.52 4.65 -4.01
N SER A 696 11.83 3.52 -3.97
CA SER A 696 12.31 2.32 -3.28
C SER A 696 12.21 1.07 -4.13
N PHE A 697 13.11 0.13 -3.90
CA PHE A 697 13.26 -1.09 -4.68
C PHE A 697 13.50 -2.29 -3.78
N ILE A 698 12.99 -3.46 -4.18
CA ILE A 698 13.30 -4.77 -3.59
C ILE A 698 13.86 -5.67 -4.68
N LEU A 699 15.17 -5.86 -4.67
CA LEU A 699 15.94 -6.43 -5.77
C LEU A 699 16.19 -7.91 -5.52
N PRO A 700 15.68 -8.83 -6.36
CA PRO A 700 15.91 -10.25 -6.16
C PRO A 700 17.38 -10.61 -6.32
N HIS A 701 17.92 -11.29 -5.31
CA HIS A 701 19.32 -11.65 -5.23
C HIS A 701 19.55 -12.99 -5.94
N ARG A 702 19.80 -12.93 -7.25
CA ARG A 702 19.90 -14.11 -8.12
C ARG A 702 21.33 -14.37 -8.63
N PRO A 703 21.69 -15.65 -8.88
CA PRO A 703 23.01 -16.02 -9.38
C PRO A 703 23.22 -15.79 -10.89
N ASP A 704 22.20 -15.31 -11.60
CA ASP A 704 22.19 -15.14 -13.05
C ASP A 704 21.34 -13.92 -13.48
N HIS A 705 21.43 -13.53 -14.76
CA HIS A 705 20.62 -12.47 -15.36
C HIS A 705 19.45 -13.00 -16.21
N THR A 706 18.99 -14.24 -15.96
CA THR A 706 17.97 -14.87 -16.82
C THR A 706 16.61 -14.18 -16.76
N GLU A 707 16.34 -13.37 -15.73
CA GLU A 707 15.13 -12.55 -15.64
C GLU A 707 15.06 -11.44 -16.69
N SER A 708 16.19 -10.77 -16.93
CA SER A 708 16.29 -9.63 -17.84
C SER A 708 16.60 -10.04 -19.27
N CYS A 709 16.93 -11.31 -19.50
CA CYS A 709 17.38 -11.81 -20.80
C CYS A 709 18.61 -11.10 -21.36
N ALA A 710 19.40 -10.52 -20.46
CA ALA A 710 20.65 -9.89 -20.82
C ALA A 710 21.71 -10.94 -21.16
N ASN A 711 22.45 -10.68 -22.24
CA ASN A 711 23.62 -11.47 -22.62
C ASN A 711 24.86 -10.58 -22.57
N GLY A 712 25.94 -11.11 -22.00
CA GLY A 712 27.22 -10.39 -21.92
C GLY A 712 27.29 -9.37 -20.80
N SER A 713 28.15 -8.37 -20.95
CA SER A 713 28.47 -7.37 -19.93
C SER A 713 27.64 -6.08 -20.04
N ASP A 714 26.62 -6.04 -20.89
CA ASP A 714 25.75 -4.88 -21.04
C ASP A 714 24.73 -4.84 -19.89
N LEU A 715 24.76 -3.75 -19.10
CA LEU A 715 23.91 -3.52 -17.94
C LEU A 715 22.89 -2.38 -18.16
N THR A 716 22.68 -1.94 -19.41
CA THR A 716 21.69 -0.90 -19.75
C THR A 716 20.26 -1.27 -19.36
N TRP A 717 19.94 -2.56 -19.28
CA TRP A 717 18.64 -3.08 -18.83
C TRP A 717 18.36 -2.88 -17.34
N VAL A 718 19.38 -2.59 -16.51
CA VAL A 718 19.25 -2.51 -15.05
C VAL A 718 18.24 -1.43 -14.65
N ALA A 719 18.17 -0.30 -15.36
CA ALA A 719 17.21 0.76 -15.05
C ALA A 719 15.75 0.29 -15.16
N ASP A 720 15.41 -0.43 -16.23
CA ASP A 720 14.08 -1.00 -16.44
C ASP A 720 13.77 -2.13 -15.45
N TRP A 721 14.78 -2.93 -15.10
CA TRP A 721 14.64 -3.99 -14.11
C TRP A 721 14.42 -3.45 -12.69
N LEU A 722 15.13 -2.38 -12.29
CA LEU A 722 14.84 -1.66 -11.04
C LEU A 722 13.40 -1.14 -11.03
N GLN A 723 12.94 -0.57 -12.15
CA GLN A 723 11.57 -0.06 -12.26
C GLN A 723 10.52 -1.17 -12.11
N PHE A 724 10.80 -2.36 -12.65
CA PHE A 724 9.95 -3.54 -12.49
C PHE A 724 9.83 -3.99 -11.03
N HIS A 725 10.95 -3.91 -10.30
CA HIS A 725 11.10 -4.23 -8.88
C HIS A 725 10.94 -3.05 -7.91
N THR A 726 10.28 -1.98 -8.37
CA THR A 726 9.90 -0.87 -7.49
C THR A 726 8.95 -1.39 -6.39
N ALA A 727 9.07 -0.85 -5.19
CA ALA A 727 8.30 -1.30 -4.03
C ALA A 727 7.96 -0.11 -3.13
N ARG A 728 6.96 -0.27 -2.26
CA ARG A 728 6.64 0.74 -1.24
C ARG A 728 7.70 0.66 -0.15
N VAL A 729 7.99 1.77 0.53
CA VAL A 729 8.82 1.70 1.75
C VAL A 729 8.17 0.79 2.79
N ARG A 730 6.82 0.75 2.83
CA ARG A 730 6.07 -0.17 3.68
C ARG A 730 6.36 -1.65 3.39
N ASP A 731 6.58 -2.03 2.14
CA ASP A 731 6.96 -3.42 1.78
C ASP A 731 8.35 -3.75 2.33
N ILE A 732 9.28 -2.80 2.26
CA ILE A 732 10.62 -2.96 2.86
C ILE A 732 10.52 -3.07 4.38
N GLU A 733 9.69 -2.28 5.05
CA GLU A 733 9.48 -2.40 6.51
C GLU A 733 8.99 -3.80 6.92
N LEU A 734 8.06 -4.40 6.16
CA LEU A 734 7.58 -5.77 6.41
C LEU A 734 8.72 -6.80 6.28
N LEU A 735 9.47 -6.74 5.18
CA LEU A 735 10.51 -7.71 4.82
C LEU A 735 11.79 -7.59 5.64
N THR A 736 12.02 -6.44 6.29
CA THR A 736 13.26 -6.19 7.03
C THR A 736 13.07 -6.16 8.54
N GLY A 737 11.84 -5.98 9.03
CA GLY A 737 11.60 -5.72 10.45
C GLY A 737 12.20 -4.39 10.92
N LEU A 738 12.35 -3.44 10.00
CA LEU A 738 12.80 -2.07 10.27
C LEU A 738 11.61 -1.11 10.20
N SER A 739 11.77 0.06 10.81
CA SER A 739 10.86 1.18 10.59
C SER A 739 11.58 2.51 10.39
N PHE A 740 11.17 3.23 9.35
CA PHE A 740 11.87 4.42 8.82
C PHE A 740 11.12 5.72 9.11
N TYR A 741 11.80 6.87 8.97
CA TYR A 741 11.21 8.21 9.02
C TYR A 741 10.53 8.58 10.35
N HIS A 742 11.11 8.17 11.48
CA HIS A 742 10.52 8.43 12.81
C HIS A 742 10.68 9.88 13.27
N ASP A 743 11.61 10.61 12.66
CA ASP A 743 11.91 12.00 12.99
C ASP A 743 11.42 12.90 11.84
N ARG A 744 11.23 14.20 12.12
CA ARG A 744 10.85 15.28 11.16
C ARG A 744 9.40 15.28 10.66
N LEU A 745 8.83 14.15 10.23
CA LEU A 745 7.46 14.10 9.68
C LEU A 745 6.42 13.79 10.76
N SER A 746 5.16 14.21 10.57
CA SER A 746 4.05 13.66 11.36
C SER A 746 3.89 12.16 11.05
N VAL A 747 3.25 11.41 11.95
CA VAL A 747 3.02 9.97 11.72
C VAL A 747 2.16 9.78 10.47
N GLU A 748 1.13 10.60 10.28
CA GLU A 748 0.22 10.54 9.14
C GLU A 748 0.92 10.82 7.80
N GLU A 749 1.82 11.82 7.75
CA GLU A 749 2.64 12.08 6.56
C GLU A 749 3.62 10.94 6.31
N THR A 750 4.19 10.38 7.39
CA THR A 750 5.10 9.24 7.32
C THR A 750 4.41 8.01 6.74
N LEU A 751 3.18 7.71 7.16
CA LEU A 751 2.40 6.59 6.61
C LEU A 751 2.10 6.80 5.13
N GLN A 752 1.68 8.01 4.72
CA GLN A 752 1.43 8.33 3.31
C GLN A 752 2.68 8.13 2.45
N LEU A 753 3.83 8.66 2.90
CA LEU A 753 5.11 8.47 2.23
C LEU A 753 5.47 6.98 2.11
N LYS A 754 5.21 6.20 3.16
CA LYS A 754 5.54 4.78 3.20
C LYS A 754 4.67 3.91 2.30
N THR A 755 3.39 4.25 2.16
CA THR A 755 2.43 3.51 1.32
C THR A 755 2.42 3.95 -0.13
N PHE A 756 2.99 5.12 -0.44
CA PHE A 756 3.11 5.58 -1.81
C PHE A 756 4.07 4.69 -2.60
N LEU A 757 3.72 4.39 -3.85
CA LEU A 757 4.58 3.64 -4.78
C LEU A 757 4.83 4.51 -6.00
N GLN A 758 6.08 4.91 -6.20
CA GLN A 758 6.49 5.69 -7.35
C GLN A 758 6.67 4.79 -8.58
N THR A 759 5.68 4.80 -9.47
CA THR A 759 5.63 3.93 -10.66
C THR A 759 5.98 4.63 -11.97
N ARG A 760 6.06 5.98 -11.99
CA ARG A 760 6.44 6.73 -13.20
C ARG A 760 7.94 6.98 -13.25
N LEU A 761 8.51 6.74 -14.43
CA LEU A 761 9.80 7.30 -14.81
C LEU A 761 9.61 8.80 -15.00
N GLU A 762 10.17 9.61 -14.11
CA GLU A 762 10.82 10.82 -14.60
C GLU A 762 11.98 10.30 -15.45
N THR A 763 11.96 10.56 -16.76
CA THR A 763 12.98 10.09 -17.71
C THR A 763 14.37 10.32 -17.13
N ILE A 764 15.08 9.23 -16.82
CA ILE A 764 16.46 9.24 -16.28
C ILE A 764 17.46 9.38 -17.42
#